data_AF-A0A9D1NDS7-F1
#
_entry.id   AF-A0A9D1NDS7-F1
#
_cell.length_a   1.000
_cell.length_b   1.000
_cell.length_c   1.000
_cell.angle_alpha   90.00
_cell.angle_beta   90.00
_cell.angle_gamma   90.00
#
_symmetry.space_group_name_H-M   'P 1'
#
loop_
_entity.id
_entity.type
_entity.pdbx_description
1 polymer ?
#
loop_
_entity_poly.entity_id
_entity_poly.type
_entity_poly.pdbx_seq_one_letter_code
_entity_poly.pdbx_strand_id
1 'polypeptide(L)'
;MSAGLITLIANLVLLFFVLMGFLDGLRKGLKKQALWLAFFTGAIVLAFIFTPLITNGIIDISFNIDGQNQSLRDMIVNMITQQEIVGGLYQEGSSFAGIVDNFPVMVANLVVFVLALYVFLFLMWIAYLIVAAIVFRKKKSLNGKVYTIKEGQAVELIDKKPKKYRLWGALIGIVPGFLLCFFTLLPVSGLVGIYTDASNAQVVYAEDSETAVQKLLNEYIPEEYRAYIDAYNGTIINVVGGAIGFDDFCFNGLASMNVNGSKIVLRNEIVTFAEVYDSVEFLTTLDFENMDWKTLNFTRLNKAVDLIFESELFRSLSAEVIPYALDYIETSDVLDGTEYKSQILELTNALKVGFGDKVEAEVLKTDFKSILSVFETMCESGIMDELTADTIELDVVLDTLIAENNKNLNDILNNFFQSNVVKSLLVGAINIGLDAFEDTLPQGTNLDRVDVSKVEWSTFRNEINTIVNSGVEVYKVLKDSEYSIDQISADLKLVYELNYQNLVTQAFKILDTASTTTIFKNTVNGTNIYDNLLNAARDTELGTYLNVDALKSDKNFSWNELTQPVVNLLRETEPIVRQTAEFSTLNYTSLKASVTALFDSNLFDAVNMNVLDKFSDSFASIEDQDVKNLLDGIVSDMKEKDSFTELEADVMSLLDVFEICGMAELLDQMVDGNVNFATVVRNLGEEVSGKKQYESLIESFLSSPILKNTFISAMNVVVGVVEDGLEITLNRIEPKTQDWSGWENLESGVKTMFGELSEVVLAYEGEELVFDITMLDENFISCIDNFGGALDAFATLPVWSYEGGNIYDDIIIALENKEGLGEFINFGAAKLENFVGGEFWSIELNAYKTSLERLISKTITLDGEEKNLLTAILDGGDITEIVKTFTTEDTDVTNDVDTIMKPILERQLFKKLAIMVLDELNFQVEKITNESVTEDTSTLTKIPFETDLAAQSTDILTVIKEAIKAITLENPEISDYRPLLNALKTNAENTYNGSDGVFKQVYGLLEAYVNSEVKGTIADNFGLSQDILDGIGDVPLDTLLDVAETATDVLDKISNGNVTADDVNSLVDELTGSDLEEIVTTIADNGGVLDNIPEEVKSDVSGYIENTQIDQGLKDKISQILGIGA
;
A
#
# COMPACT_ATOMS: atom_id res chain seq x y z
N MET A 1 44.60 52.20 60.31
CA MET A 1 44.62 52.17 61.80
C MET A 1 44.54 50.69 62.21
N SER A 2 45.38 50.14 63.09
CA SER A 2 45.36 48.69 63.38
C SER A 2 44.06 48.26 64.07
N ALA A 3 43.46 47.12 63.69
CA ALA A 3 42.22 46.58 64.28
C ALA A 3 42.22 46.59 65.82
N GLY A 4 43.33 46.20 66.46
CA GLY A 4 43.47 46.22 67.92
C GLY A 4 43.37 47.62 68.57
N LEU A 5 43.73 48.69 67.85
CA LEU A 5 43.57 50.07 68.33
C LEU A 5 42.10 50.50 68.28
N ILE A 6 41.35 50.06 67.27
CA ILE A 6 39.91 50.36 67.12
C ILE A 6 39.11 49.61 68.19
N THR A 7 39.39 48.33 68.42
CA THR A 7 38.77 47.54 69.51
C THR A 7 39.05 48.19 70.87
N LEU A 8 40.28 48.67 71.08
CA LEU A 8 40.64 49.42 72.29
C LEU A 8 39.82 50.71 72.42
N ILE A 9 39.69 51.50 71.35
CA ILE A 9 38.90 52.75 71.34
C ILE A 9 37.43 52.46 71.67
N ALA A 10 36.80 51.47 71.03
CA ALA A 10 35.40 51.11 71.29
C ALA A 10 35.19 50.63 72.74
N ASN A 11 36.10 49.81 73.28
CA ASN A 11 36.04 49.38 74.68
C ASN A 11 36.34 50.54 75.66
N LEU A 12 37.17 51.52 75.29
CA LEU A 12 37.39 52.74 76.08
C LEU A 12 36.15 53.64 76.09
N VAL A 13 35.43 53.74 74.97
CA VAL A 13 34.14 54.44 74.89
C VAL A 13 33.13 53.74 75.81
N LEU A 14 33.01 52.41 75.75
CA LEU A 14 32.17 51.66 76.68
C LEU A 14 32.53 51.95 78.15
N LEU A 15 33.83 51.84 78.47
CA LEU A 15 34.33 52.09 79.82
C LEU A 15 33.98 53.51 80.27
N PHE A 16 34.10 54.50 79.39
CA PHE A 16 33.70 55.88 79.67
C PHE A 16 32.20 55.98 80.02
N PHE A 17 31.31 55.39 79.22
CA PHE A 17 29.87 55.41 79.48
C PHE A 17 29.49 54.66 80.76
N VAL A 18 30.11 53.50 81.01
CA VAL A 18 29.92 52.70 82.23
C VAL A 18 30.42 53.46 83.46
N LEU A 19 31.60 54.11 83.39
CA LEU A 19 32.13 54.93 84.48
C LEU A 19 31.25 56.15 84.74
N MET A 20 30.75 56.81 83.70
CA MET A 20 29.81 57.93 83.82
C MET A 20 28.52 57.49 84.50
N GLY A 21 27.96 56.34 84.08
CA GLY A 21 26.79 55.72 84.71
C GLY A 21 27.05 55.35 86.17
N PHE A 22 28.21 54.75 86.46
CA PHE A 22 28.64 54.40 87.81
C PHE A 22 28.76 55.63 88.73
N LEU A 23 29.42 56.69 88.26
CA LEU A 23 29.61 57.95 88.99
C LEU A 23 28.28 58.67 89.23
N ASP A 24 27.40 58.70 88.22
CA ASP A 24 26.05 59.26 88.35
C ASP A 24 25.20 58.45 89.35
N GLY A 25 25.28 57.12 89.27
CA GLY A 25 24.65 56.21 90.23
C GLY A 25 25.16 56.38 91.66
N LEU A 26 26.47 56.59 91.83
CA LEU A 26 27.09 56.87 93.13
C LEU A 26 26.62 58.22 93.70
N ARG A 27 26.47 59.24 92.83
CA ARG A 27 25.96 60.57 93.17
C ARG A 27 24.49 60.52 93.62
N LYS A 28 23.64 59.83 92.84
CA LYS A 28 22.18 59.74 93.06
C LYS A 28 21.80 58.78 94.19
N GLY A 29 22.50 57.64 94.31
CA GLY A 29 22.22 56.56 95.26
C GLY A 29 21.03 55.68 94.84
N LEU A 30 20.94 54.46 95.41
CA LEU A 30 20.05 53.38 94.94
C LEU A 30 18.63 53.81 94.51
N LYS A 31 17.84 54.41 95.41
CA LYS A 31 16.43 54.74 95.12
C LYS A 31 16.25 55.75 93.97
N LYS A 32 17.15 56.73 93.90
CA LYS A 32 17.12 57.76 92.86
C LYS A 32 17.65 57.24 91.54
N GLN A 33 18.59 56.30 91.57
CA GLN A 33 19.10 55.65 90.37
C GLN A 33 18.10 54.64 89.80
N ALA A 34 17.42 53.85 90.64
CA ALA A 34 16.37 52.95 90.19
C ALA A 34 15.20 53.71 89.55
N LEU A 35 14.79 54.85 90.13
CA LEU A 35 13.80 55.73 89.50
C LEU A 35 14.33 56.28 88.17
N TRP A 36 15.59 56.73 88.11
CA TRP A 36 16.18 57.20 86.86
C TRP A 36 16.23 56.11 85.80
N LEU A 37 16.57 54.88 86.17
CA LEU A 37 16.56 53.74 85.25
C LEU A 37 15.18 53.53 84.62
N ALA A 38 14.09 53.63 85.39
CA ALA A 38 12.74 53.54 84.84
C ALA A 38 12.42 54.67 83.83
N PHE A 39 12.79 55.93 84.15
CA PHE A 39 12.64 57.05 83.22
C PHE A 39 13.54 56.91 81.98
N PHE A 40 14.75 56.38 82.16
CA PHE A 40 15.72 56.13 81.11
C PHE A 40 15.21 55.07 80.13
N THR A 41 14.72 53.93 80.63
CA THR A 41 14.08 52.91 79.80
C THR A 41 12.83 53.45 79.11
N GLY A 42 12.01 54.24 79.80
CA GLY A 42 10.87 54.92 79.17
C GLY A 42 11.30 55.86 78.04
N ALA A 43 12.43 56.56 78.17
CA ALA A 43 12.97 57.43 77.13
C ALA A 43 13.39 56.65 75.89
N ILE A 44 14.02 55.49 76.06
CA ILE A 44 14.39 54.58 74.96
C ILE A 44 13.15 54.10 74.22
N VAL A 45 12.12 53.64 74.94
CA VAL A 45 10.87 53.15 74.32
C VAL A 45 10.17 54.27 73.55
N LEU A 46 10.09 55.47 74.12
CA LEU A 46 9.53 56.63 73.44
C LEU A 46 10.36 57.01 72.21
N ALA A 47 11.69 57.06 72.32
CA ALA A 47 12.56 57.32 71.19
C ALA A 47 12.31 56.32 70.06
N PHE A 48 12.21 55.03 70.38
CA PHE A 48 11.94 53.97 69.41
C PHE A 48 10.59 54.16 68.70
N ILE A 49 9.51 54.40 69.45
CA ILE A 49 8.15 54.59 68.91
C ILE A 49 8.04 55.86 68.07
N PHE A 50 8.65 56.96 68.50
CA PHE A 50 8.53 58.25 67.83
C PHE A 50 9.55 58.47 66.72
N THR A 51 10.60 57.66 66.62
CA THR A 51 11.62 57.81 65.56
C THR A 51 11.01 57.80 64.16
N PRO A 52 10.19 56.81 63.74
CA PRO A 52 9.60 56.81 62.41
C PRO A 52 8.77 58.07 62.11
N LEU A 53 8.04 58.59 63.12
CA LEU A 53 7.24 59.82 62.99
C LEU A 53 8.12 61.05 62.82
N ILE A 54 9.24 61.14 63.54
CA ILE A 54 10.20 62.24 63.43
C ILE A 54 10.93 62.17 62.09
N THR A 55 11.35 60.98 61.66
CA THR A 55 12.06 60.77 60.40
C THR A 55 11.24 61.23 59.21
N ASN A 56 9.96 60.83 59.12
CA ASN A 56 9.04 61.29 58.07
C ASN A 56 8.97 62.83 58.05
N GLY A 57 8.80 63.46 59.21
CA GLY A 57 8.74 64.92 59.31
C GLY A 57 10.05 65.64 58.94
N ILE A 58 11.22 65.00 59.09
CA ILE A 58 12.52 65.57 58.70
C ILE A 58 12.77 65.41 57.20
N ILE A 59 12.47 64.23 56.66
CA ILE A 59 12.74 63.89 55.26
C ILE A 59 11.79 64.62 54.30
N ASP A 60 10.57 64.92 54.74
CA ASP A 60 9.58 65.69 53.97
C ASP A 60 9.83 67.21 53.98
N ILE A 61 10.90 67.70 54.62
CA ILE A 61 11.25 69.13 54.59
C ILE A 61 11.72 69.51 53.19
N SER A 62 11.00 70.43 52.52
CA SER A 62 11.37 70.95 51.21
C SER A 62 12.53 71.95 51.29
N PHE A 63 13.55 71.73 50.45
CA PHE A 63 14.66 72.65 50.22
C PHE A 63 14.61 73.18 48.79
N ASN A 64 15.12 74.38 48.56
CA ASN A 64 15.29 74.91 47.21
C ASN A 64 16.69 74.53 46.69
N ILE A 65 16.74 73.63 45.72
CA ILE A 65 17.97 73.18 45.06
C ILE A 65 17.76 73.37 43.56
N ASP A 66 18.69 74.09 42.92
CA ASP A 66 18.63 74.46 41.49
C ASP A 66 17.31 75.11 41.04
N GLY A 67 16.67 75.88 41.93
CA GLY A 67 15.45 76.63 41.63
C GLY A 67 14.16 75.83 41.78
N GLN A 68 14.21 74.54 42.13
CA GLN A 68 13.05 73.72 42.46
C GLN A 68 12.95 73.47 43.98
N ASN A 69 11.74 73.59 44.52
CA ASN A 69 11.46 73.18 45.89
C ASN A 69 11.20 71.66 45.91
N GLN A 70 12.14 70.89 46.42
CA GLN A 70 12.04 69.43 46.55
C GLN A 70 12.38 69.02 47.97
N SER A 71 11.67 68.03 48.53
CA SER A 71 12.05 67.44 49.82
C SER A 71 13.27 66.53 49.68
N LEU A 72 13.95 66.22 50.79
CA LEU A 72 15.04 65.23 50.77
C LEU A 72 14.52 63.86 50.32
N ARG A 73 13.24 63.56 50.60
CA ARG A 73 12.54 62.39 50.06
C ARG A 73 12.51 62.41 48.54
N ASP A 74 11.95 63.49 47.98
CA ASP A 74 11.75 63.63 46.54
C ASP A 74 13.08 63.57 45.81
N MET A 75 14.15 64.13 46.37
CA MET A 75 15.49 64.03 45.80
C MET A 75 15.99 62.58 45.72
N ILE A 76 15.86 61.80 46.79
CA ILE A 76 16.34 60.41 46.81
C ILE A 76 15.46 59.54 45.90
N VAL A 77 14.14 59.73 45.93
CA VAL A 77 13.20 59.06 45.03
C VAL A 77 13.52 59.41 43.57
N ASN A 78 13.75 60.67 43.24
CA ASN A 78 14.15 61.11 41.90
C ASN A 78 15.50 60.51 41.47
N MET A 79 16.46 60.35 42.38
CA MET A 79 17.73 59.69 42.08
C MET A 79 17.56 58.19 41.81
N ILE A 80 16.65 57.52 42.52
CA ILE A 80 16.34 56.09 42.30
C ILE A 80 15.60 55.91 40.97
N THR A 81 14.63 56.78 40.68
CA THR A 81 13.76 56.70 39.49
C THR A 81 14.34 57.32 38.22
N GLN A 82 15.59 57.80 38.26
CA GLN A 82 16.30 58.33 37.09
C GLN A 82 16.55 57.28 35.99
N GLN A 83 16.60 56.00 36.35
CA GLN A 83 16.67 54.90 35.40
C GLN A 83 15.28 54.63 34.83
N GLU A 84 15.15 54.54 33.51
CA GLU A 84 13.87 54.41 32.80
C GLU A 84 13.02 53.25 33.32
N ILE A 85 13.61 52.06 33.45
CA ILE A 85 12.93 50.86 33.97
C ILE A 85 12.46 51.06 35.42
N VAL A 86 13.29 51.67 36.27
CA VAL A 86 12.98 51.92 37.69
C VAL A 86 11.90 53.00 37.83
N GLY A 87 11.95 54.03 36.98
CA GLY A 87 10.97 55.10 36.91
C GLY A 87 9.60 54.60 36.42
N GLY A 88 9.57 53.71 35.44
CA GLY A 88 8.32 53.10 34.97
C GLY A 88 7.69 52.17 36.02
N LEU A 89 8.48 51.28 36.63
CA LEU A 89 8.01 50.43 37.75
C LEU A 89 7.48 51.26 38.93
N TYR A 90 8.08 52.42 39.20
CA TYR A 90 7.62 53.36 40.24
C TYR A 90 6.29 54.03 39.90
N GLN A 91 6.01 54.30 38.62
CA GLN A 91 4.76 54.93 38.21
C GLN A 91 3.59 53.95 38.14
N GLU A 92 3.86 52.71 37.74
CA GLU A 92 2.84 51.70 37.48
C GLU A 92 2.62 50.77 38.67
N GLY A 93 3.64 50.54 39.50
CA GLY A 93 3.60 49.64 40.65
C GLY A 93 3.42 50.34 41.99
N SER A 94 2.29 50.10 42.66
CA SER A 94 1.99 50.68 43.99
C SER A 94 2.89 50.15 45.12
N SER A 95 3.28 48.88 45.04
CA SER A 95 4.17 48.20 45.98
C SER A 95 5.59 48.69 45.79
N PHE A 96 6.04 48.76 44.53
CA PHE A 96 7.36 49.29 44.18
C PHE A 96 7.51 50.76 44.57
N ALA A 97 6.51 51.60 44.27
CA ALA A 97 6.44 52.98 44.75
C ALA A 97 6.51 53.05 46.28
N GLY A 98 5.71 52.23 46.97
CA GLY A 98 5.71 52.14 48.43
C GLY A 98 7.08 51.73 49.02
N ILE A 99 7.86 50.91 48.33
CA ILE A 99 9.22 50.54 48.71
C ILE A 99 10.18 51.71 48.49
N VAL A 100 10.21 52.28 47.29
CA VAL A 100 11.09 53.40 46.94
C VAL A 100 10.83 54.63 47.82
N ASP A 101 9.57 54.91 48.12
CA ASP A 101 9.16 56.04 48.96
C ASP A 101 9.54 55.87 50.44
N ASN A 102 9.57 54.64 50.95
CA ASN A 102 9.85 54.34 52.35
C ASN A 102 11.30 53.92 52.61
N PHE A 103 12.06 53.56 51.56
CA PHE A 103 13.47 53.20 51.66
C PHE A 103 14.33 54.31 52.32
N PRO A 104 14.21 55.60 51.94
CA PRO A 104 14.93 56.69 52.60
C PRO A 104 14.62 56.79 54.10
N VAL A 105 13.36 56.57 54.46
CA VAL A 105 12.88 56.60 55.85
C VAL A 105 13.48 55.45 56.65
N MET A 106 13.52 54.25 56.08
CA MET A 106 14.08 53.05 56.70
C MET A 106 15.57 53.25 57.07
N VAL A 107 16.36 53.83 56.16
CA VAL A 107 17.78 54.13 56.40
C VAL A 107 17.95 55.26 57.40
N ALA A 108 17.18 56.35 57.25
CA ALA A 108 17.30 57.51 58.11
C ALA A 108 16.81 57.28 59.55
N ASN A 109 15.87 56.36 59.78
CA ASN A 109 15.43 55.94 61.11
C ASN A 109 16.61 55.57 62.02
N LEU A 110 17.65 54.95 61.47
CA LEU A 110 18.84 54.57 62.23
C LEU A 110 19.58 55.80 62.80
N VAL A 111 19.73 56.85 62.00
CA VAL A 111 20.42 58.09 62.41
C VAL A 111 19.51 58.95 63.29
N VAL A 112 18.24 59.09 62.90
CA VAL A 112 17.24 59.87 63.65
C VAL A 112 16.97 59.26 65.02
N PHE A 113 17.03 57.92 65.16
CA PHE A 113 16.90 57.25 66.45
C PHE A 113 17.96 57.73 67.44
N VAL A 114 19.22 57.85 67.03
CA VAL A 114 20.29 58.32 67.93
C VAL A 114 20.00 59.74 68.41
N LEU A 115 19.58 60.63 67.50
CA LEU A 115 19.20 62.00 67.86
C LEU A 115 17.98 62.04 68.78
N ALA A 116 16.92 61.31 68.43
CA ALA A 116 15.69 61.19 69.21
C ALA A 116 15.97 60.63 70.61
N LEU A 117 16.84 59.62 70.72
CA LEU A 117 17.27 59.03 71.99
C LEU A 117 17.83 60.11 72.93
N TYR A 118 18.77 60.93 72.47
CA TYR A 118 19.34 62.00 73.31
C TYR A 118 18.29 63.07 73.67
N VAL A 119 17.39 63.42 72.75
CA VAL A 119 16.29 64.38 73.02
C VAL A 119 15.32 63.82 74.07
N PHE A 120 14.81 62.60 73.89
CA PHE A 120 13.90 61.97 74.85
C PHE A 120 14.57 61.70 76.18
N LEU A 121 15.85 61.35 76.21
CA LEU A 121 16.62 61.23 77.45
C LEU A 121 16.70 62.56 78.20
N PHE A 122 16.92 63.67 77.50
CA PHE A 122 16.90 65.00 78.10
C PHE A 122 15.51 65.37 78.64
N LEU A 123 14.44 65.12 77.89
CA LEU A 123 13.07 65.36 78.32
C LEU A 123 12.69 64.50 79.55
N MET A 124 13.01 63.21 79.51
CA MET A 124 12.77 62.29 80.63
C MET A 124 13.65 62.59 81.83
N TRP A 125 14.83 63.19 81.63
CA TRP A 125 15.66 63.70 82.72
C TRP A 125 15.01 64.90 83.42
N ILE A 126 14.40 65.83 82.68
CA ILE A 126 13.61 66.93 83.27
C ILE A 126 12.43 66.37 84.05
N ALA A 127 11.67 65.44 83.47
CA ALA A 127 10.54 64.79 84.14
C ALA A 127 10.98 64.05 85.41
N TYR A 128 12.09 63.32 85.34
CA TYR A 128 12.73 62.68 86.48
C TYR A 128 13.10 63.69 87.57
N LEU A 129 13.70 64.84 87.24
CA LEU A 129 14.08 65.86 88.23
C LEU A 129 12.85 66.38 88.97
N ILE A 130 11.74 66.61 88.27
CA ILE A 130 10.46 67.05 88.85
C ILE A 130 9.93 65.98 89.81
N VAL A 131 9.80 64.73 89.35
CA VAL A 131 9.29 63.63 90.18
C VAL A 131 10.21 63.35 91.37
N ALA A 132 11.53 63.35 91.16
CA ALA A 132 12.50 63.15 92.22
C ALA A 132 12.49 64.29 93.25
N ALA A 133 12.22 65.54 92.84
CA ALA A 133 12.06 66.67 93.75
C ALA A 133 10.81 66.53 94.63
N ILE A 134 9.71 65.98 94.08
CA ILE A 134 8.45 65.74 94.80
C ILE A 134 8.58 64.53 95.73
N VAL A 135 9.00 63.38 95.21
CA VAL A 135 9.03 62.08 95.90
C VAL A 135 10.15 62.00 96.95
N PHE A 136 11.33 62.56 96.66
CA PHE A 136 12.49 62.51 97.56
C PHE A 136 12.76 63.84 98.27
N ARG A 137 11.70 64.63 98.54
CA ARG A 137 11.74 65.92 99.26
C ARG A 137 12.68 65.81 100.47
N LYS A 138 13.77 66.60 100.46
CA LYS A 138 14.67 66.67 101.62
C LYS A 138 13.90 67.36 102.76
N LYS A 139 13.69 66.69 103.90
CA LYS A 139 13.36 67.40 105.15
C LYS A 139 14.46 68.43 105.38
N LYS A 140 14.11 69.72 105.51
CA LYS A 140 15.05 70.79 105.82
C LYS A 140 15.74 70.46 107.15
N SER A 141 17.00 70.03 107.08
CA SER A 141 17.90 70.03 108.22
C SER A 141 18.61 71.37 108.17
N LEU A 142 18.19 72.30 109.03
CA LEU A 142 19.05 73.44 109.38
C LEU A 142 20.16 72.88 110.28
N ASN A 143 21.39 72.89 109.78
CA ASN A 143 22.62 72.54 110.50
C ASN A 143 22.74 71.09 111.02
N GLY A 144 22.44 70.10 110.18
CA GLY A 144 22.97 68.73 110.35
C GLY A 144 22.40 67.91 111.51
N LYS A 145 21.38 68.39 112.22
CA LYS A 145 20.69 67.66 113.31
C LYS A 145 19.19 67.50 113.00
N VAL A 146 18.62 66.37 113.37
CA VAL A 146 17.18 66.05 113.20
C VAL A 146 16.52 66.14 114.58
N TYR A 147 15.56 67.04 114.76
CA TYR A 147 14.76 67.08 115.99
C TYR A 147 13.51 66.22 115.81
N THR A 148 13.27 65.31 116.75
CA THR A 148 11.95 64.70 116.98
C THR A 148 11.60 64.92 118.44
N ILE A 149 10.52 65.66 118.70
CA ILE A 149 9.94 65.84 120.03
C ILE A 149 8.97 64.67 120.25
N LYS A 150 9.22 63.86 121.26
CA LYS A 150 8.20 63.08 121.98
C LYS A 150 8.42 63.28 123.48
N GLU A 151 7.39 63.85 124.11
CA GLU A 151 7.10 63.88 125.56
C GLU A 151 8.30 63.81 126.53
N GLY A 152 8.85 64.98 126.88
CA GLY A 152 9.42 65.22 128.22
C GLY A 152 10.77 64.58 128.60
N GLN A 153 11.49 63.88 127.71
CA GLN A 153 12.82 63.33 128.03
C GLN A 153 13.93 63.81 127.07
N ALA A 154 15.16 63.87 127.59
CA ALA A 154 16.36 64.35 126.90
C ALA A 154 16.71 63.49 125.67
N VAL A 155 17.00 64.15 124.56
CA VAL A 155 17.28 63.53 123.25
C VAL A 155 18.78 63.30 123.07
N GLU A 156 19.17 62.06 122.78
CA GLU A 156 20.50 61.72 122.26
C GLU A 156 20.71 62.23 120.82
N LEU A 157 21.89 62.82 120.58
CA LEU A 157 22.36 63.23 119.27
C LEU A 157 22.77 62.00 118.45
N ILE A 158 21.91 61.52 117.54
CA ILE A 158 22.29 60.46 116.59
C ILE A 158 23.07 61.09 115.42
N ASP A 159 24.30 60.62 115.22
CA ASP A 159 25.10 60.95 114.03
C ASP A 159 24.37 60.58 112.73
N LYS A 160 24.50 61.44 111.73
CA LYS A 160 23.91 61.27 110.39
C LYS A 160 24.33 59.91 109.82
N LYS A 161 23.41 58.93 109.83
CA LYS A 161 23.69 57.55 109.36
C LYS A 161 24.46 57.57 108.03
N PRO A 162 25.53 56.75 107.89
CA PRO A 162 26.27 56.65 106.64
C PRO A 162 25.30 56.23 105.52
N LYS A 163 25.49 56.79 104.33
CA LYS A 163 24.63 56.50 103.17
C LYS A 163 24.94 55.08 102.64
N LYS A 164 24.43 54.05 103.32
CA LYS A 164 24.72 52.62 103.09
C LYS A 164 24.41 52.09 101.68
N TYR A 165 23.62 52.79 100.87
CA TYR A 165 23.17 52.31 99.54
C TYR A 165 23.75 53.11 98.35
N ARG A 166 24.89 53.77 98.52
CA ARG A 166 25.55 54.49 97.42
C ARG A 166 26.26 53.57 96.44
N LEU A 167 26.96 52.54 96.93
CA LEU A 167 27.60 51.54 96.08
C LEU A 167 26.57 50.78 95.25
N TRP A 168 25.45 50.38 95.86
CA TRP A 168 24.31 49.80 95.15
C TRP A 168 23.71 50.75 94.10
N GLY A 169 23.68 52.06 94.37
CA GLY A 169 23.32 53.06 93.36
C GLY A 169 24.31 53.12 92.21
N ALA A 170 25.61 53.00 92.48
CA ALA A 170 26.66 52.97 91.47
C ALA A 170 26.56 51.71 90.60
N LEU A 171 26.29 50.54 91.19
CA LEU A 171 26.05 49.28 90.47
C LEU A 171 24.82 49.36 89.56
N ILE A 172 23.68 49.88 90.05
CA ILE A 172 22.52 50.13 89.18
C ILE A 172 22.84 51.19 88.13
N GLY A 173 23.74 52.12 88.41
CA GLY A 173 24.18 53.16 87.47
C GLY A 173 25.01 52.65 86.30
N ILE A 174 25.66 51.50 86.42
CA ILE A 174 26.34 50.83 85.30
C ILE A 174 25.33 50.47 84.21
N VAL A 175 24.13 49.99 84.57
CA VAL A 175 23.10 49.52 83.62
C VAL A 175 22.68 50.61 82.62
N PRO A 176 22.22 51.81 83.02
CA PRO A 176 21.88 52.87 82.06
C PRO A 176 23.11 53.41 81.32
N GLY A 177 24.31 53.36 81.91
CA GLY A 177 25.55 53.71 81.20
C GLY A 177 25.85 52.75 80.05
N PHE A 178 25.75 51.44 80.31
CA PHE A 178 25.88 50.39 79.31
C PHE A 178 24.79 50.50 78.23
N LEU A 179 23.51 50.60 78.62
CA LEU A 179 22.39 50.74 77.68
C LEU A 179 22.52 52.00 76.81
N LEU A 180 22.96 53.13 77.37
CA LEU A 180 23.19 54.35 76.58
C LEU A 180 24.26 54.14 75.50
N CYS A 181 25.37 53.50 75.87
CA CYS A 181 26.44 53.18 74.93
C CYS A 181 25.94 52.22 73.83
N PHE A 182 25.22 51.18 74.23
CA PHE A 182 24.63 50.19 73.32
C PHE A 182 23.67 50.83 72.31
N PHE A 183 22.66 51.59 72.77
CA PHE A 183 21.68 52.21 71.87
C PHE A 183 22.28 53.33 71.00
N THR A 184 23.35 54.00 71.46
CA THR A 184 24.06 54.99 70.64
C THR A 184 24.82 54.33 69.49
N LEU A 185 25.36 53.13 69.71
CA LEU A 185 26.10 52.36 68.71
C LEU A 185 25.22 51.35 67.95
N LEU A 186 23.91 51.32 68.19
CA LEU A 186 22.97 50.41 67.54
C LEU A 186 23.06 50.44 66.00
N PRO A 187 23.15 51.61 65.32
CA PRO A 187 23.31 51.63 63.85
C PRO A 187 24.60 50.95 63.38
N VAL A 188 25.70 51.13 64.12
CA VAL A 188 26.99 50.51 63.80
C VAL A 188 26.91 49.00 64.04
N SER A 189 26.33 48.58 65.17
CA SER A 189 26.11 47.17 65.50
C SER A 189 25.29 46.45 64.44
N GLY A 190 24.20 47.06 63.96
CA GLY A 190 23.34 46.45 62.96
C GLY A 190 23.99 46.37 61.57
N LEU A 191 24.74 47.39 61.15
CA LEU A 191 25.50 47.34 59.88
C LEU A 191 26.63 46.28 59.94
N VAL A 192 27.33 46.19 61.07
CA VAL A 192 28.32 45.13 61.32
C VAL A 192 27.65 43.75 61.34
N GLY A 193 26.45 43.63 61.93
CA GLY A 193 25.64 42.41 61.91
C GLY A 193 25.25 42.00 60.50
N ILE A 194 24.77 42.93 59.66
CA ILE A 194 24.47 42.67 58.24
C ILE A 194 25.71 42.14 57.51
N TYR A 195 26.86 42.81 57.64
CA TYR A 195 28.10 42.37 57.00
C TYR A 195 28.52 40.98 57.48
N THR A 196 28.47 40.76 58.80
CA THR A 196 28.90 39.49 59.40
C THR A 196 27.99 38.35 58.96
N ASP A 197 26.67 38.54 58.99
CA ASP A 197 25.71 37.53 58.54
C ASP A 197 25.84 37.26 57.04
N ALA A 198 25.95 38.30 56.21
CA ALA A 198 26.15 38.15 54.77
C ALA A 198 27.50 37.46 54.44
N SER A 199 28.57 37.78 55.17
CA SER A 199 29.87 37.11 54.99
C SER A 199 29.87 35.65 55.44
N ASN A 200 29.05 35.32 56.44
CA ASN A 200 28.89 33.97 56.98
C ASN A 200 27.72 33.21 56.34
N ALA A 201 27.05 33.79 55.35
CA ALA A 201 26.04 33.15 54.54
C ALA A 201 26.70 32.04 53.71
N GLN A 202 27.07 30.94 54.36
CA GLN A 202 27.58 29.75 53.70
C GLN A 202 26.39 28.83 53.42
N VAL A 203 26.20 28.50 52.15
CA VAL A 203 25.46 27.30 51.81
C VAL A 203 26.38 26.09 52.11
N VAL A 204 25.83 25.02 52.67
CA VAL A 204 26.48 23.81 53.24
C VAL A 204 27.46 23.05 52.30
N TYR A 205 27.76 23.57 51.11
CA TYR A 205 28.45 22.88 50.02
C TYR A 205 29.81 23.48 49.59
N ALA A 206 30.37 24.48 50.29
CA ALA A 206 31.69 25.02 49.96
C ALA A 206 32.83 24.18 50.58
N GLU A 207 33.64 23.53 49.74
CA GLU A 207 34.92 22.90 50.13
C GLU A 207 36.06 23.93 50.31
N ASP A 208 35.87 25.17 49.85
CA ASP A 208 36.84 26.27 49.96
C ASP A 208 36.67 27.10 51.24
N SER A 209 37.78 27.66 51.73
CA SER A 209 37.83 28.43 52.98
C SER A 209 37.21 29.84 52.91
N GLU A 210 36.73 30.30 51.74
CA GLU A 210 36.18 31.64 51.50
C GLU A 210 34.97 31.59 50.55
N THR A 211 33.82 32.15 50.94
CA THR A 211 32.59 32.14 50.11
C THR A 211 32.63 33.13 48.95
N ALA A 212 31.79 32.93 47.93
CA ALA A 212 31.65 33.85 46.81
C ALA A 212 31.20 35.25 47.28
N VAL A 213 30.28 35.30 48.24
CA VAL A 213 29.86 36.55 48.89
C VAL A 213 31.00 37.21 49.63
N GLN A 214 31.82 36.44 50.35
CA GLN A 214 32.97 37.00 51.07
C GLN A 214 33.98 37.60 50.10
N LYS A 215 34.25 36.97 48.94
CA LYS A 215 35.06 37.55 47.86
C LYS A 215 34.46 38.84 47.32
N LEU A 216 33.16 38.86 47.02
CA LEU A 216 32.46 40.05 46.52
C LEU A 216 32.51 41.20 47.54
N LEU A 217 32.20 40.93 48.81
CA LEU A 217 32.31 41.91 49.88
C LEU A 217 33.76 42.39 50.04
N ASN A 218 34.75 41.50 49.87
CA ASN A 218 36.17 41.84 49.91
C ASN A 218 36.63 42.68 48.70
N GLU A 219 35.92 42.64 47.58
CA GLU A 219 36.18 43.48 46.41
C GLU A 219 35.58 44.87 46.58
N TYR A 220 34.32 44.97 47.04
CA TYR A 220 33.58 46.22 47.07
C TYR A 220 33.71 47.02 48.38
N ILE A 221 34.04 46.37 49.51
CA ILE A 221 34.22 47.05 50.80
C ILE A 221 35.73 47.20 51.06
N PRO A 222 36.30 48.42 51.08
CA PRO A 222 37.73 48.59 51.28
C PRO A 222 38.25 47.95 52.59
N GLU A 223 39.49 47.45 52.56
CA GLU A 223 40.14 46.76 53.69
C GLU A 223 40.09 47.56 55.00
N GLU A 224 40.15 48.89 54.91
CA GLU A 224 40.03 49.79 56.06
C GLU A 224 38.71 49.64 56.81
N TYR A 225 37.59 49.46 56.08
CA TYR A 225 36.26 49.27 56.67
C TYR A 225 36.08 47.87 57.24
N ARG A 226 36.64 46.85 56.58
CA ARG A 226 36.66 45.47 57.12
C ARG A 226 37.42 45.39 58.44
N ALA A 227 38.57 46.06 58.53
CA ALA A 227 39.33 46.18 59.76
C ALA A 227 38.55 46.89 60.89
N TYR A 228 37.63 47.81 60.56
CA TYR A 228 36.72 48.42 61.54
C TYR A 228 35.64 47.44 62.01
N ILE A 229 35.10 46.63 61.09
CA ILE A 229 34.06 45.63 61.38
C ILE A 229 34.62 44.53 62.28
N ASP A 230 35.76 43.93 61.93
CA ASP A 230 36.43 42.90 62.73
C ASP A 230 36.81 43.43 64.13
N ALA A 231 37.29 44.68 64.18
CA ALA A 231 37.62 45.33 65.43
C ALA A 231 36.40 45.58 66.32
N TYR A 232 35.23 45.89 65.74
CA TYR A 232 33.96 46.05 66.47
C TYR A 232 33.42 44.70 66.95
N ASN A 233 33.52 43.65 66.12
CA ASN A 233 33.10 42.30 66.47
C ASN A 233 33.79 41.78 67.75
N GLY A 234 35.07 42.13 67.95
CA GLY A 234 35.83 41.82 69.17
C GLY A 234 35.53 42.69 70.40
N THR A 235 34.54 43.58 70.36
CA THR A 235 34.22 44.47 71.49
C THR A 235 33.26 43.84 72.48
N ILE A 236 33.34 44.29 73.75
CA ILE A 236 32.42 43.83 74.81
C ILE A 236 30.98 44.24 74.50
N ILE A 237 30.77 45.35 73.77
CA ILE A 237 29.45 45.83 73.37
C ILE A 237 28.78 44.81 72.46
N ASN A 238 29.51 44.33 71.44
CA ASN A 238 29.00 43.32 70.52
C ASN A 238 28.77 41.97 71.21
N VAL A 239 29.72 41.50 72.04
CA VAL A 239 29.61 40.22 72.75
C VAL A 239 28.40 40.17 73.70
N VAL A 240 28.14 41.26 74.44
CA VAL A 240 27.02 41.31 75.40
C VAL A 240 25.69 41.65 74.70
N GLY A 241 25.72 42.46 73.65
CA GLY A 241 24.56 42.81 72.82
C GLY A 241 24.02 41.59 72.06
N GLY A 242 24.90 40.93 71.30
CA GLY A 242 24.57 39.76 70.49
C GLY A 242 24.19 38.52 71.32
N ALA A 243 24.75 38.33 72.52
CA ALA A 243 24.37 37.21 73.40
C ALA A 243 22.91 37.25 73.89
N ILE A 244 22.23 38.39 73.76
CA ILE A 244 20.83 38.59 74.19
C ILE A 244 19.91 38.82 72.96
N GLY A 245 20.46 38.95 71.75
CA GLY A 245 19.71 39.19 70.49
C GLY A 245 18.99 40.55 70.44
N PHE A 246 19.41 41.49 71.29
CA PHE A 246 18.69 42.75 71.48
C PHE A 246 19.06 43.81 70.45
N ASP A 247 20.27 43.73 69.89
CA ASP A 247 20.76 44.52 68.78
C ASP A 247 20.00 44.19 67.50
N ASP A 248 19.85 42.90 67.21
CA ASP A 248 19.09 42.41 66.05
C ASP A 248 17.63 42.87 66.13
N PHE A 249 16.98 42.69 67.29
CA PHE A 249 15.59 43.11 67.50
C PHE A 249 15.40 44.63 67.30
N CYS A 250 16.26 45.45 67.91
CA CYS A 250 16.11 46.91 67.86
C CYS A 250 16.48 47.46 66.48
N PHE A 251 17.53 46.93 65.85
CA PHE A 251 17.93 47.33 64.50
C PHE A 251 16.86 46.94 63.48
N ASN A 252 16.42 45.67 63.47
CA ASN A 252 15.40 45.19 62.53
C ASN A 252 14.06 45.91 62.72
N GLY A 253 13.73 46.36 63.94
CA GLY A 253 12.53 47.15 64.17
C GLY A 253 12.62 48.57 63.59
N LEU A 254 13.79 49.21 63.59
CA LEU A 254 14.01 50.55 63.02
C LEU A 254 14.24 50.52 61.51
N ALA A 255 14.93 49.50 61.02
CA ALA A 255 15.25 49.24 59.61
C ALA A 255 14.23 48.26 58.98
N SER A 256 12.94 48.49 59.27
CA SER A 256 11.84 47.77 58.61
C SER A 256 10.79 48.74 58.08
N MET A 257 10.08 48.30 57.05
CA MET A 257 8.94 48.99 56.46
C MET A 257 7.80 47.99 56.22
N ASN A 258 6.56 48.51 56.18
CA ASN A 258 5.40 47.70 55.81
C ASN A 258 4.94 48.11 54.43
N VAL A 259 4.85 47.16 53.52
CA VAL A 259 4.38 47.36 52.14
C VAL A 259 3.37 46.25 51.86
N ASN A 260 2.14 46.62 51.50
CA ASN A 260 1.05 45.70 51.18
C ASN A 260 0.80 44.56 52.19
N GLY A 261 0.97 44.87 53.49
CA GLY A 261 0.75 43.91 54.57
C GLY A 261 1.95 43.04 54.91
N SER A 262 3.01 43.04 54.08
CA SER A 262 4.30 42.40 54.36
C SER A 262 5.24 43.35 55.09
N LYS A 263 5.98 42.81 56.05
CA LYS A 263 7.00 43.54 56.81
C LYS A 263 8.38 43.21 56.24
N ILE A 264 8.94 44.15 55.48
CA ILE A 264 10.26 44.03 54.87
C ILE A 264 11.31 44.48 55.90
N VAL A 265 12.33 43.64 56.14
CA VAL A 265 13.41 43.91 57.09
C VAL A 265 14.73 43.95 56.34
N LEU A 266 15.39 45.12 56.30
CA LEU A 266 16.57 45.35 55.45
C LEU A 266 17.67 44.29 55.61
N ARG A 267 17.96 43.88 56.86
CA ARG A 267 18.98 42.87 57.14
C ARG A 267 18.62 41.52 56.54
N ASN A 268 17.39 41.06 56.73
CA ASN A 268 16.94 39.77 56.20
C ASN A 268 17.03 39.77 54.67
N GLU A 269 16.58 40.84 54.02
CA GLU A 269 16.66 40.95 52.55
C GLU A 269 18.12 40.89 52.06
N ILE A 270 19.03 41.66 52.66
CA ILE A 270 20.45 41.65 52.27
C ILE A 270 21.07 40.25 52.47
N VAL A 271 20.77 39.58 53.57
CA VAL A 271 21.27 38.22 53.85
C VAL A 271 20.68 37.21 52.86
N THR A 272 19.38 37.27 52.57
CA THR A 272 18.75 36.42 51.56
C THR A 272 19.36 36.63 50.18
N PHE A 273 19.57 37.89 49.74
CA PHE A 273 20.25 38.16 48.47
C PHE A 273 21.70 37.66 48.44
N ALA A 274 22.42 37.75 49.57
CA ALA A 274 23.75 37.17 49.69
C ALA A 274 23.72 35.64 49.54
N GLU A 275 22.78 34.94 50.19
CA GLU A 275 22.61 33.49 50.06
C GLU A 275 22.20 33.07 48.64
N VAL A 276 21.39 33.87 47.96
CA VAL A 276 21.04 33.67 46.55
C VAL A 276 22.29 33.82 45.67
N TYR A 277 23.07 34.89 45.86
CA TYR A 277 24.31 35.12 45.11
C TYR A 277 25.32 33.98 45.32
N ASP A 278 25.55 33.56 46.56
CA ASP A 278 26.39 32.40 46.87
C ASP A 278 25.88 31.13 46.19
N SER A 279 24.56 30.97 46.07
CA SER A 279 23.97 29.82 45.39
C SER A 279 24.18 29.83 43.88
N VAL A 280 24.22 30.99 43.22
CA VAL A 280 24.29 31.10 41.73
C VAL A 280 25.65 31.54 41.17
N GLU A 281 26.57 32.04 42.00
CA GLU A 281 27.86 32.61 41.52
C GLU A 281 28.67 31.63 40.67
N PHE A 282 28.57 30.33 40.93
CA PHE A 282 29.25 29.32 40.12
C PHE A 282 28.90 29.42 38.63
N LEU A 283 27.68 29.85 38.28
CA LEU A 283 27.26 30.08 36.89
C LEU A 283 28.11 31.13 36.17
N THR A 284 28.70 32.08 36.89
CA THR A 284 29.56 33.12 36.30
C THR A 284 30.94 32.61 35.91
N THR A 285 31.33 31.45 36.43
CA THR A 285 32.63 30.80 36.17
C THR A 285 32.53 29.68 35.14
N LEU A 286 31.31 29.40 34.67
CA LEU A 286 31.01 28.35 33.72
C LEU A 286 31.26 28.82 32.28
N ASP A 287 31.97 27.99 31.52
CA ASP A 287 32.11 28.16 30.07
C ASP A 287 30.96 27.42 29.37
N PHE A 288 29.86 28.13 29.10
CA PHE A 288 28.66 27.54 28.51
C PHE A 288 28.89 26.94 27.11
N GLU A 289 29.95 27.32 26.40
CA GLU A 289 30.28 26.77 25.08
C GLU A 289 30.93 25.38 25.16
N ASN A 290 31.65 25.07 26.24
CA ASN A 290 32.45 23.84 26.38
C ASN A 290 32.13 23.03 27.65
N MET A 291 30.98 23.29 28.29
CA MET A 291 30.60 22.62 29.54
C MET A 291 30.03 21.22 29.29
N ASP A 292 30.36 20.29 30.17
CA ASP A 292 29.59 19.06 30.39
C ASP A 292 28.34 19.40 31.23
N TRP A 293 27.19 19.50 30.58
CA TRP A 293 25.95 19.98 31.20
C TRP A 293 25.48 19.08 32.35
N LYS A 294 25.90 17.80 32.36
CA LYS A 294 25.60 16.85 33.46
C LYS A 294 26.24 17.23 34.78
N THR A 295 27.26 18.09 34.76
CA THR A 295 27.97 18.53 35.96
C THR A 295 27.35 19.76 36.63
N LEU A 296 26.29 20.34 36.04
CA LEU A 296 25.62 21.53 36.57
C LEU A 296 24.95 21.22 37.93
N ASN A 297 25.17 22.08 38.93
CA ASN A 297 24.66 21.86 40.27
C ASN A 297 23.22 22.38 40.46
N PHE A 298 22.24 21.57 40.08
CA PHE A 298 20.81 21.88 40.21
C PHE A 298 20.32 21.99 41.65
N THR A 299 21.00 21.36 42.61
CA THR A 299 20.67 21.54 44.04
C THR A 299 20.90 22.99 44.48
N ARG A 300 21.99 23.63 44.02
CA ARG A 300 22.25 25.05 44.29
C ARG A 300 21.23 25.97 43.61
N LEU A 301 20.84 25.67 42.36
CA LEU A 301 19.83 26.44 41.63
C LEU A 301 18.45 26.34 42.28
N ASN A 302 18.02 25.15 42.67
CA ASN A 302 16.75 24.94 43.38
C ASN A 302 16.72 25.70 44.71
N LYS A 303 17.84 25.68 45.44
CA LYS A 303 17.97 26.46 46.68
C LYS A 303 17.91 27.98 46.41
N ALA A 304 18.54 28.47 45.35
CA ALA A 304 18.48 29.88 44.98
C ALA A 304 17.03 30.31 44.70
N VAL A 305 16.26 29.49 43.98
CA VAL A 305 14.83 29.72 43.76
C VAL A 305 14.09 29.76 45.10
N ASP A 306 14.29 28.78 45.98
CA ASP A 306 13.65 28.80 47.31
C ASP A 306 13.93 30.08 48.09
N LEU A 307 15.18 30.53 48.13
CA LEU A 307 15.61 31.75 48.83
C LEU A 307 15.04 33.03 48.21
N ILE A 308 15.00 33.14 46.88
CA ILE A 308 14.37 34.30 46.20
C ILE A 308 12.90 34.42 46.61
N PHE A 309 12.18 33.30 46.69
CA PHE A 309 10.78 33.31 47.08
C PHE A 309 10.55 33.41 48.60
N GLU A 310 11.58 33.25 49.43
CA GLU A 310 11.54 33.56 50.86
C GLU A 310 11.72 35.07 51.16
N SER A 311 12.23 35.84 50.19
CA SER A 311 12.35 37.31 50.29
C SER A 311 10.97 37.97 50.31
N GLU A 312 10.64 38.66 51.41
CA GLU A 312 9.40 39.43 51.52
C GLU A 312 9.41 40.63 50.55
N LEU A 313 10.60 41.18 50.25
CA LEU A 313 10.76 42.18 49.20
C LEU A 313 10.33 41.62 47.85
N PHE A 314 10.89 40.48 47.42
CA PHE A 314 10.56 39.86 46.14
C PHE A 314 9.07 39.50 46.06
N ARG A 315 8.51 38.85 47.09
CA ARG A 315 7.08 38.49 47.14
C ARG A 315 6.16 39.70 47.05
N SER A 316 6.55 40.83 47.64
CA SER A 316 5.76 42.07 47.58
C SER A 316 5.85 42.77 46.21
N LEU A 317 6.87 42.47 45.42
CA LEU A 317 7.14 43.10 44.12
C LEU A 317 6.75 42.23 42.93
N SER A 318 6.79 40.90 43.05
CA SER A 318 6.64 39.97 41.92
C SER A 318 5.31 40.16 41.17
N ALA A 319 4.25 40.57 41.87
CA ALA A 319 2.94 40.85 41.30
C ALA A 319 2.89 42.08 40.39
N GLU A 320 3.85 43.00 40.51
CA GLU A 320 3.93 44.24 39.72
C GLU A 320 5.09 44.20 38.72
N VAL A 321 6.24 43.62 39.12
CA VAL A 321 7.45 43.57 38.29
C VAL A 321 7.28 42.67 37.07
N ILE A 322 6.61 41.52 37.20
CA ILE A 322 6.45 40.57 36.10
C ILE A 322 5.50 41.11 35.02
N PRO A 323 4.29 41.61 35.34
CA PRO A 323 3.43 42.25 34.34
C PRO A 323 4.11 43.42 33.65
N TYR A 324 4.79 44.29 34.41
CA TYR A 324 5.55 45.41 33.84
C TYR A 324 6.63 44.96 32.87
N ALA A 325 7.40 43.92 33.21
CA ALA A 325 8.43 43.39 32.33
C ALA A 325 7.85 42.86 31.01
N LEU A 326 6.68 42.21 31.06
CA LEU A 326 5.96 41.73 29.87
C LEU A 326 5.40 42.89 29.03
N ASP A 327 4.81 43.91 29.68
CA ASP A 327 4.34 45.13 29.02
C ASP A 327 5.51 45.89 28.37
N TYR A 328 6.67 45.94 29.02
CA TYR A 328 7.87 46.56 28.48
C TYR A 328 8.38 45.81 27.25
N ILE A 329 8.37 44.48 27.23
CA ILE A 329 8.72 43.69 26.02
C ILE A 329 7.76 44.01 24.86
N GLU A 330 6.47 44.19 25.15
CA GLU A 330 5.45 44.50 24.13
C GLU A 330 5.58 45.92 23.57
N THR A 331 5.92 46.88 24.42
CA THR A 331 5.86 48.33 24.10
C THR A 331 7.20 48.95 23.77
N SER A 332 8.32 48.31 24.11
CA SER A 332 9.66 48.85 23.86
C SER A 332 10.15 48.56 22.44
N ASP A 333 11.04 49.44 21.96
CA ASP A 333 11.75 49.27 20.69
C ASP A 333 12.75 48.08 20.72
N VAL A 334 12.81 47.31 21.82
CA VAL A 334 13.75 46.17 21.98
C VAL A 334 13.53 45.10 20.92
N LEU A 335 12.29 44.95 20.43
CA LEU A 335 11.94 44.00 19.38
C LEU A 335 11.97 44.61 17.97
N ASP A 336 12.21 45.92 17.84
CA ASP A 336 12.22 46.59 16.54
C ASP A 336 13.43 46.15 15.71
N GLY A 337 13.16 45.65 14.50
CA GLY A 337 14.18 45.11 13.59
C GLY A 337 14.49 43.61 13.80
N THR A 338 13.82 42.94 14.74
CA THR A 338 13.89 41.48 14.86
C THR A 338 12.93 40.81 13.86
N GLU A 339 13.41 39.78 13.16
CA GLU A 339 12.58 38.99 12.23
C GLU A 339 11.43 38.25 12.95
N TYR A 340 11.61 37.98 14.25
CA TYR A 340 10.68 37.21 15.08
C TYR A 340 9.77 38.08 15.97
N LYS A 341 9.61 39.38 15.68
CA LYS A 341 8.85 40.31 16.53
C LYS A 341 7.43 39.81 16.82
N SER A 342 6.69 39.35 15.82
CA SER A 342 5.31 38.87 15.99
C SER A 342 5.23 37.61 16.87
N GLN A 343 6.14 36.66 16.67
CA GLN A 343 6.21 35.43 17.47
C GLN A 343 6.57 35.75 18.93
N ILE A 344 7.51 36.68 19.15
CA ILE A 344 7.89 37.11 20.50
C ILE A 344 6.71 37.80 21.20
N LEU A 345 5.93 38.63 20.49
CA LEU A 345 4.73 39.28 21.03
C LEU A 345 3.63 38.26 21.37
N GLU A 346 3.44 37.24 20.54
CA GLU A 346 2.47 36.17 20.79
C GLU A 346 2.86 35.31 22.01
N LEU A 347 4.14 34.97 22.14
CA LEU A 347 4.66 34.30 23.33
C LEU A 347 4.55 35.19 24.58
N THR A 348 4.76 36.50 24.45
CA THR A 348 4.59 37.47 25.55
C THR A 348 3.13 37.54 26.01
N ASN A 349 2.18 37.50 25.07
CA ASN A 349 0.75 37.42 25.39
C ASN A 349 0.39 36.09 26.05
N ALA A 350 0.95 34.98 25.58
CA ALA A 350 0.78 33.67 26.21
C ALA A 350 1.33 33.64 27.66
N LEU A 351 2.48 34.29 27.91
CA LEU A 351 3.03 34.46 29.26
C LEU A 351 2.05 35.22 30.16
N LYS A 352 1.49 36.35 29.68
CA LYS A 352 0.49 37.12 30.43
C LYS A 352 -0.73 36.27 30.82
N VAL A 353 -1.24 35.47 29.89
CA VAL A 353 -2.34 34.54 30.16
C VAL A 353 -1.94 33.48 31.19
N GLY A 354 -0.72 32.93 31.10
CA GLY A 354 -0.22 31.90 32.02
C GLY A 354 0.02 32.38 33.45
N PHE A 355 0.41 33.64 33.63
CA PHE A 355 0.48 34.26 34.96
C PHE A 355 -0.89 34.67 35.52
N GLY A 356 -1.89 34.88 34.64
CA GLY A 356 -3.25 35.27 35.00
C GLY A 356 -3.39 36.69 35.56
N ASP A 357 -4.60 37.05 36.03
CA ASP A 357 -4.91 38.40 36.53
C ASP A 357 -4.19 38.77 37.84
N LYS A 358 -3.64 37.77 38.56
CA LYS A 358 -2.90 37.95 39.81
C LYS A 358 -1.72 37.01 39.87
N VAL A 359 -0.52 37.57 39.75
CA VAL A 359 0.71 36.82 39.85
C VAL A 359 1.03 36.54 41.33
N GLU A 360 0.69 35.34 41.80
CA GLU A 360 1.01 34.90 43.16
C GLU A 360 2.43 34.32 43.24
N ALA A 361 3.20 34.71 44.25
CA ALA A 361 4.59 34.27 44.43
C ALA A 361 4.75 32.74 44.52
N GLU A 362 3.80 32.03 45.12
CA GLU A 362 3.86 30.56 45.19
C GLU A 362 3.63 29.87 43.84
N VAL A 363 2.81 30.48 42.97
CA VAL A 363 2.57 30.00 41.60
C VAL A 363 3.85 30.18 40.79
N LEU A 364 4.44 31.38 40.85
CA LEU A 364 5.74 31.66 40.22
C LEU A 364 6.84 30.71 40.70
N LYS A 365 6.92 30.46 42.01
CA LYS A 365 7.88 29.52 42.59
C LYS A 365 7.73 28.13 41.98
N THR A 366 6.49 27.67 41.84
CA THR A 366 6.16 26.38 41.22
C THR A 366 6.55 26.37 39.75
N ASP A 367 6.28 27.45 39.00
CA ASP A 367 6.65 27.59 37.60
C ASP A 367 8.18 27.57 37.41
N PHE A 368 8.93 28.37 38.17
CA PHE A 368 10.40 28.38 38.13
C PHE A 368 11.01 27.02 38.45
N LYS A 369 10.49 26.33 39.48
CA LYS A 369 10.95 24.98 39.83
C LYS A 369 10.64 23.97 38.73
N SER A 370 9.46 24.05 38.12
CA SER A 370 9.07 23.17 37.02
C SER A 370 10.01 23.33 35.82
N ILE A 371 10.31 24.58 35.42
CA ILE A 371 11.26 24.89 34.34
C ILE A 371 12.66 24.39 34.68
N LEU A 372 13.11 24.64 35.91
CA LEU A 372 14.43 24.19 36.36
C LEU A 372 14.53 22.66 36.38
N SER A 373 13.48 21.94 36.78
CA SER A 373 13.44 20.48 36.76
C SER A 373 13.40 19.91 35.34
N VAL A 374 12.76 20.57 34.37
CA VAL A 374 12.88 20.19 32.95
C VAL A 374 14.34 20.35 32.49
N PHE A 375 14.96 21.49 32.81
CA PHE A 375 16.35 21.74 32.47
C PHE A 375 17.32 20.74 33.13
N GLU A 376 17.04 20.36 34.39
CA GLU A 376 17.74 19.31 35.14
C GLU A 376 17.65 17.97 34.41
N THR A 377 16.44 17.54 34.03
CA THR A 377 16.26 16.30 33.27
C THR A 377 16.99 16.33 31.93
N MET A 378 16.96 17.45 31.19
CA MET A 378 17.66 17.57 29.91
C MET A 378 19.18 17.55 30.06
N CYS A 379 19.72 18.17 31.12
CA CYS A 379 21.15 18.13 31.42
C CYS A 379 21.59 16.73 31.86
N GLU A 380 20.90 16.12 32.83
CA GLU A 380 21.25 14.80 33.36
C GLU A 380 21.17 13.68 32.30
N SER A 381 20.18 13.77 31.40
CA SER A 381 20.03 12.83 30.29
C SER A 381 21.11 13.00 29.21
N GLY A 382 21.70 14.19 29.08
CA GLY A 382 22.66 14.55 28.02
C GLY A 382 22.01 15.16 26.78
N ILE A 383 20.70 15.44 26.81
CA ILE A 383 20.01 16.14 25.72
C ILE A 383 20.59 17.55 25.52
N MET A 384 20.94 18.25 26.61
CA MET A 384 21.56 19.59 26.50
C MET A 384 22.94 19.57 25.86
N ASP A 385 23.73 18.51 26.09
CA ASP A 385 25.05 18.36 25.47
C ASP A 385 24.90 18.32 23.93
N GLU A 386 23.89 17.61 23.41
CA GLU A 386 23.66 17.52 21.97
C GLU A 386 22.97 18.74 21.35
N LEU A 387 22.10 19.43 22.09
CA LEU A 387 21.45 20.65 21.61
C LEU A 387 22.40 21.85 21.53
N THR A 388 23.51 21.81 22.27
CA THR A 388 24.50 22.90 22.32
C THR A 388 25.77 22.61 21.52
N ALA A 389 25.85 21.43 20.90
CA ALA A 389 26.92 21.09 19.97
C ALA A 389 26.89 21.97 18.70
N ASP A 390 28.06 22.18 18.08
CA ASP A 390 28.19 22.92 16.82
C ASP A 390 27.31 22.36 15.69
N THR A 391 26.95 21.08 15.77
CA THR A 391 26.04 20.42 14.84
C THR A 391 25.09 19.54 15.65
N ILE A 392 23.80 19.83 15.58
CA ILE A 392 22.77 19.08 16.31
C ILE A 392 22.54 17.74 15.59
N GLU A 393 22.95 16.64 16.21
CA GLU A 393 22.62 15.29 15.77
C GLU A 393 21.26 14.88 16.32
N LEU A 394 20.20 15.17 15.55
CA LEU A 394 18.81 14.95 15.95
C LEU A 394 18.54 13.52 16.43
N ASP A 395 19.22 12.51 15.87
CA ASP A 395 19.03 11.10 16.30
C ASP A 395 19.46 10.86 17.72
N VAL A 396 20.62 11.39 18.09
CA VAL A 396 21.19 11.20 19.43
C VAL A 396 20.28 11.89 20.45
N VAL A 397 19.73 13.06 20.10
CA VAL A 397 18.72 13.75 20.88
C VAL A 397 17.46 12.89 21.05
N LEU A 398 16.91 12.35 19.96
CA LEU A 398 15.67 11.58 20.01
C LEU A 398 15.86 10.23 20.73
N ASP A 399 16.97 9.52 20.49
CA ASP A 399 17.33 8.28 21.19
C ASP A 399 17.46 8.50 22.70
N THR A 400 18.09 9.61 23.10
CA THR A 400 18.23 9.98 24.51
C THR A 400 16.86 10.35 25.12
N LEU A 401 15.98 10.98 24.34
CA LEU A 401 14.63 11.36 24.78
C LEU A 401 13.75 10.14 25.10
N ILE A 402 13.81 9.09 24.26
CA ILE A 402 13.01 7.85 24.42
C ILE A 402 13.74 6.73 25.18
N ALA A 403 14.96 6.98 25.66
CA ALA A 403 15.73 6.02 26.45
C ALA A 403 14.99 5.56 27.72
N GLU A 404 15.39 4.38 28.22
CA GLU A 404 14.85 3.77 29.45
C GLU A 404 13.31 3.68 29.48
N ASN A 405 12.69 3.28 28.36
CA ASN A 405 11.23 3.20 28.21
C ASN A 405 10.56 4.58 28.39
N ASN A 406 11.06 5.57 27.65
CA ASN A 406 10.57 6.96 27.60
C ASN A 406 10.62 7.68 28.94
N LYS A 407 11.53 7.28 29.84
CA LYS A 407 11.63 7.88 31.18
C LYS A 407 11.95 9.38 31.08
N ASN A 408 12.96 9.75 30.28
CA ASN A 408 13.37 11.15 30.12
C ASN A 408 12.24 12.01 29.54
N LEU A 409 11.59 11.55 28.47
CA LEU A 409 10.40 12.21 27.92
C LEU A 409 9.28 12.35 28.97
N ASN A 410 8.97 11.28 29.70
CA ASN A 410 7.94 11.33 30.74
C ASN A 410 8.31 12.34 31.83
N ASP A 411 9.54 12.33 32.34
CA ASP A 411 9.98 13.25 33.39
C ASP A 411 9.97 14.72 32.91
N ILE A 412 10.40 14.98 31.67
CA ILE A 412 10.27 16.29 31.02
C ILE A 412 8.79 16.70 30.97
N LEU A 413 7.90 15.88 30.39
CA LEU A 413 6.47 16.21 30.30
C LEU A 413 5.84 16.40 31.69
N ASN A 414 6.20 15.58 32.69
CA ASN A 414 5.68 15.66 34.06
C ASN A 414 5.99 17.01 34.71
N ASN A 415 7.21 17.49 34.51
CA ASN A 415 7.67 18.76 35.04
C ASN A 415 7.09 19.92 34.21
N PHE A 416 7.04 19.78 32.88
CA PHE A 416 6.46 20.77 31.96
C PHE A 416 5.00 21.08 32.29
N PHE A 417 4.17 20.04 32.51
CA PHE A 417 2.75 20.18 32.84
C PHE A 417 2.47 20.56 34.31
N GLN A 418 3.48 20.74 35.16
CA GLN A 418 3.28 21.35 36.49
C GLN A 418 3.19 22.87 36.42
N SER A 419 3.77 23.50 35.39
CA SER A 419 3.78 24.96 35.24
C SER A 419 2.58 25.48 34.44
N ASN A 420 1.94 26.55 34.93
CA ASN A 420 0.85 27.25 34.24
C ASN A 420 1.37 28.14 33.11
N VAL A 421 2.54 28.75 33.32
CA VAL A 421 3.24 29.56 32.33
C VAL A 421 3.63 28.70 31.13
N VAL A 422 4.24 27.56 31.40
CA VAL A 422 4.71 26.63 30.36
C VAL A 422 3.54 26.04 29.56
N LYS A 423 2.43 25.69 30.21
CA LYS A 423 1.18 25.32 29.52
C LYS A 423 0.68 26.38 28.55
N SER A 424 0.72 27.65 28.98
CA SER A 424 0.25 28.77 28.17
C SER A 424 1.19 29.05 27.01
N LEU A 425 2.51 29.01 27.25
CA LEU A 425 3.53 29.07 26.21
C LEU A 425 3.38 27.94 25.19
N LEU A 426 3.07 26.72 25.63
CA LEU A 426 2.85 25.59 24.73
C LEU A 426 1.66 25.84 23.80
N VAL A 427 0.55 26.39 24.32
CA VAL A 427 -0.60 26.77 23.49
C VAL A 427 -0.23 27.88 22.51
N GLY A 428 0.55 28.88 22.96
CA GLY A 428 1.08 29.92 22.08
C GLY A 428 1.96 29.33 20.96
N ALA A 429 2.88 28.42 21.30
CA ALA A 429 3.73 27.74 20.33
C ALA A 429 2.93 26.85 19.36
N ILE A 430 1.90 26.16 19.84
CA ILE A 430 0.98 25.39 18.98
C ILE A 430 0.24 26.33 18.03
N ASN A 431 -0.25 27.48 18.50
CA ASN A 431 -0.94 28.46 17.67
C ASN A 431 -0.01 29.08 16.61
N ILE A 432 1.24 29.41 16.96
CA ILE A 432 2.28 29.83 15.99
C ILE A 432 2.55 28.72 14.96
N GLY A 433 2.62 27.46 15.41
CA GLY A 433 2.78 26.31 14.52
C GLY A 433 1.60 26.12 13.58
N LEU A 434 0.37 26.35 14.07
CA LEU A 434 -0.85 26.33 13.26
C LEU A 434 -0.87 27.48 12.26
N ASP A 435 -0.41 28.69 12.61
CA ASP A 435 -0.25 29.81 11.66
C ASP A 435 0.71 29.43 10.53
N ALA A 436 1.90 28.94 10.88
CA ALA A 436 2.90 28.54 9.89
C ALA A 436 2.42 27.38 9.02
N PHE A 437 1.65 26.45 9.59
CA PHE A 437 1.07 25.34 8.84
C PHE A 437 -0.08 25.81 7.94
N GLU A 438 -0.92 26.73 8.39
CA GLU A 438 -2.01 27.34 7.61
C GLU A 438 -1.47 28.00 6.33
N ASP A 439 -0.30 28.63 6.38
CA ASP A 439 0.39 29.19 5.20
C ASP A 439 0.80 28.13 4.15
N THR A 440 0.92 26.86 4.55
CA THR A 440 1.23 25.73 3.63
C THR A 440 -0.01 25.07 3.04
N LEU A 441 -1.21 25.41 3.54
CA LEU A 441 -2.48 24.84 3.09
C LEU A 441 -3.08 25.62 1.90
N PRO A 442 -4.07 25.05 1.18
CA PRO A 442 -4.75 25.76 0.09
C PRO A 442 -5.32 27.12 0.53
N GLN A 443 -5.18 28.14 -0.34
CA GLN A 443 -5.60 29.51 -0.05
C GLN A 443 -7.07 29.58 0.41
N GLY A 444 -7.30 30.17 1.59
CA GLY A 444 -8.63 30.33 2.19
C GLY A 444 -8.96 29.32 3.29
N THR A 445 -8.08 28.35 3.54
CA THR A 445 -8.15 27.50 4.74
C THR A 445 -7.89 28.36 5.97
N ASN A 446 -8.76 28.30 6.97
CA ASN A 446 -8.59 29.00 8.24
C ASN A 446 -8.67 27.99 9.39
N LEU A 447 -7.54 27.74 10.05
CA LEU A 447 -7.50 26.86 11.21
C LEU A 447 -8.04 27.64 12.42
N ASP A 448 -8.77 26.98 13.32
CA ASP A 448 -9.11 27.63 14.58
C ASP A 448 -7.87 27.69 15.49
N ARG A 449 -7.92 28.45 16.59
CA ARG A 449 -6.82 28.53 17.56
C ARG A 449 -7.17 27.80 18.84
N VAL A 450 -6.15 27.23 19.47
CA VAL A 450 -6.28 26.51 20.74
C VAL A 450 -6.50 27.52 21.86
N ASP A 451 -7.50 27.25 22.71
CA ASP A 451 -7.78 28.04 23.90
C ASP A 451 -7.24 27.32 25.14
N VAL A 452 -6.20 27.91 25.75
CA VAL A 452 -5.52 27.38 26.94
C VAL A 452 -6.48 27.07 28.11
N SER A 453 -7.58 27.82 28.24
CA SER A 453 -8.56 27.66 29.32
C SER A 453 -9.47 26.43 29.15
N LYS A 454 -9.54 25.87 27.93
CA LYS A 454 -10.39 24.73 27.59
C LYS A 454 -9.62 23.41 27.41
N VAL A 455 -8.29 23.43 27.57
CA VAL A 455 -7.45 22.23 27.45
C VAL A 455 -7.54 21.37 28.71
N GLU A 456 -7.81 20.07 28.55
CA GLU A 456 -7.76 19.10 29.64
C GLU A 456 -6.34 18.57 29.84
N TRP A 457 -5.52 19.32 30.58
CA TRP A 457 -4.07 19.08 30.72
C TRP A 457 -3.66 17.67 31.18
N SER A 458 -4.45 17.03 32.06
CA SER A 458 -4.16 15.66 32.50
C SER A 458 -4.31 14.63 31.39
N THR A 459 -5.28 14.84 30.51
CA THR A 459 -5.56 13.97 29.36
C THR A 459 -4.52 14.25 28.26
N PHE A 460 -4.30 15.54 27.97
CA PHE A 460 -3.36 15.98 26.94
C PHE A 460 -1.90 15.55 27.21
N ARG A 461 -1.47 15.46 28.48
CA ARG A 461 -0.15 14.91 28.83
C ARG A 461 0.07 13.49 28.31
N ASN A 462 -0.95 12.63 28.40
CA ASN A 462 -0.83 11.26 27.91
C ASN A 462 -0.91 11.22 26.38
N GLU A 463 -1.74 12.07 25.78
CA GLU A 463 -1.90 12.20 24.34
C GLU A 463 -0.60 12.69 23.68
N ILE A 464 0.05 13.74 24.19
CA ILE A 464 1.30 14.25 23.63
C ILE A 464 2.45 13.25 23.79
N ASN A 465 2.46 12.47 24.86
CA ASN A 465 3.43 11.38 25.03
C ASN A 465 3.26 10.33 23.92
N THR A 466 2.03 9.93 23.60
CA THR A 466 1.76 9.04 22.46
C THR A 466 2.22 9.66 21.14
N ILE A 467 1.88 10.94 20.89
CA ILE A 467 2.26 11.64 19.66
C ILE A 467 3.78 11.72 19.51
N VAL A 468 4.51 12.14 20.55
CA VAL A 468 5.97 12.27 20.50
C VAL A 468 6.63 10.90 20.33
N ASN A 469 6.20 9.87 21.06
CA ASN A 469 6.78 8.53 20.92
C ASN A 469 6.55 7.94 19.53
N SER A 470 5.33 8.01 19.02
CA SER A 470 5.03 7.54 17.66
C SER A 470 5.75 8.38 16.61
N GLY A 471 5.91 9.69 16.82
CA GLY A 471 6.67 10.57 15.92
C GLY A 471 8.15 10.23 15.85
N VAL A 472 8.77 9.91 16.99
CA VAL A 472 10.17 9.43 17.06
C VAL A 472 10.33 8.11 16.28
N GLU A 473 9.40 7.17 16.44
CA GLU A 473 9.43 5.90 15.71
C GLU A 473 9.27 6.09 14.19
N VAL A 474 8.36 6.99 13.76
CA VAL A 474 8.22 7.38 12.36
C VAL A 474 9.52 7.98 11.82
N TYR A 475 10.13 8.91 12.57
CA TYR A 475 11.39 9.52 12.18
C TYR A 475 12.51 8.48 12.01
N LYS A 476 12.64 7.53 12.94
CA LYS A 476 13.64 6.46 12.85
C LYS A 476 13.47 5.61 11.59
N VAL A 477 12.24 5.19 11.30
CA VAL A 477 11.94 4.39 10.11
C VAL A 477 12.28 5.16 8.83
N LEU A 478 11.94 6.46 8.76
CA LEU A 478 12.24 7.31 7.59
C LEU A 478 13.71 7.67 7.46
N LYS A 479 14.45 7.73 8.57
CA LYS A 479 15.89 7.98 8.52
C LYS A 479 16.68 6.74 8.11
N ASP A 480 16.26 5.57 8.59
CA ASP A 480 16.90 4.30 8.28
C ASP A 480 16.67 3.89 6.82
N SER A 481 15.63 4.41 6.15
CA SER A 481 15.62 4.43 4.68
C SER A 481 16.64 5.42 4.18
N GLU A 482 17.56 4.98 3.33
CA GLU A 482 18.46 5.86 2.57
C GLU A 482 17.72 6.80 1.57
N TYR A 483 16.39 6.90 1.66
CA TYR A 483 15.49 7.55 0.72
C TYR A 483 14.75 8.72 1.38
N SER A 484 14.64 9.82 0.65
CA SER A 484 13.80 10.97 1.05
C SER A 484 12.30 10.65 0.93
N ILE A 485 11.46 11.39 1.66
CA ILE A 485 10.00 11.28 1.57
C ILE A 485 9.50 11.45 0.13
N ASP A 486 10.10 12.38 -0.63
CA ASP A 486 9.74 12.61 -2.03
C ASP A 486 10.12 11.43 -2.94
N GLN A 487 11.18 10.70 -2.60
CA GLN A 487 11.55 9.47 -3.33
C GLN A 487 10.62 8.31 -2.97
N ILE A 488 10.30 8.16 -1.69
CA ILE A 488 9.38 7.14 -1.18
C ILE A 488 7.97 7.35 -1.77
N SER A 489 7.52 8.59 -1.92
CA SER A 489 6.21 8.91 -2.50
C SER A 489 6.16 8.71 -4.02
N ALA A 490 7.31 8.84 -4.71
CA ALA A 490 7.42 8.66 -6.16
C ALA A 490 7.59 7.19 -6.59
N ASP A 491 8.12 6.33 -5.73
CA ASP A 491 8.34 4.91 -6.01
C ASP A 491 7.85 4.02 -4.86
N LEU A 492 6.67 3.42 -5.06
CA LEU A 492 6.05 2.47 -4.13
C LEU A 492 6.97 1.28 -3.81
N LYS A 493 7.94 0.91 -4.66
CA LYS A 493 8.92 -0.14 -4.35
C LYS A 493 9.75 0.21 -3.11
N LEU A 494 10.07 1.50 -2.92
CA LEU A 494 10.84 1.99 -1.78
C LEU A 494 10.05 1.92 -0.46
N VAL A 495 8.71 1.96 -0.51
CA VAL A 495 7.84 1.74 0.66
C VAL A 495 8.03 0.33 1.23
N TYR A 496 8.31 -0.67 0.37
CA TYR A 496 8.55 -2.05 0.82
C TYR A 496 9.95 -2.28 1.38
N GLU A 497 10.90 -1.41 1.06
CA GLU A 497 12.25 -1.44 1.66
C GLU A 497 12.27 -0.83 3.08
N LEU A 498 11.21 -0.10 3.43
CA LEU A 498 10.96 0.42 4.77
C LEU A 498 10.34 -0.63 5.70
N ASN A 499 10.49 -0.42 7.00
CA ASN A 499 9.62 -1.04 8.00
C ASN A 499 8.22 -0.40 7.96
N TYR A 500 7.52 -0.56 6.83
CA TYR A 500 6.22 0.08 6.57
C TYR A 500 5.16 -0.31 7.60
N GLN A 501 5.25 -1.53 8.16
CA GLN A 501 4.37 -1.95 9.25
C GLN A 501 4.51 -1.02 10.46
N ASN A 502 5.75 -0.76 10.91
CA ASN A 502 5.97 0.17 12.02
C ASN A 502 5.57 1.60 11.60
N LEU A 503 5.95 2.04 10.39
CA LEU A 503 5.61 3.38 9.89
C LEU A 503 4.09 3.64 9.92
N VAL A 504 3.30 2.77 9.30
CA VAL A 504 1.83 2.89 9.23
C VAL A 504 1.22 2.80 10.63
N THR A 505 1.66 1.84 11.45
CA THR A 505 1.16 1.68 12.84
C THR A 505 1.37 2.95 13.65
N GLN A 506 2.55 3.56 13.56
CA GLN A 506 2.89 4.73 14.36
C GLN A 506 2.24 6.01 13.80
N ALA A 507 2.21 6.18 12.48
CA ALA A 507 1.50 7.29 11.85
C ALA A 507 -0.01 7.27 12.17
N PHE A 508 -0.66 6.10 12.10
CA PHE A 508 -2.08 5.95 12.42
C PHE A 508 -2.36 6.17 13.91
N LYS A 509 -1.45 5.80 14.81
CA LYS A 509 -1.53 6.19 16.24
C LYS A 509 -1.49 7.70 16.45
N ILE A 510 -0.65 8.42 15.70
CA ILE A 510 -0.60 9.90 15.76
C ILE A 510 -1.93 10.48 15.28
N LEU A 511 -2.44 10.02 14.14
CA LEU A 511 -3.71 10.49 13.58
C LEU A 511 -4.90 10.19 14.50
N ASP A 512 -4.96 9.01 15.12
CA ASP A 512 -5.97 8.68 16.12
C ASP A 512 -5.91 9.59 17.34
N THR A 513 -4.70 9.81 17.85
CA THR A 513 -4.52 10.68 19.01
C THR A 513 -4.87 12.13 18.65
N ALA A 514 -4.53 12.59 17.45
CA ALA A 514 -4.90 13.92 16.94
C ALA A 514 -6.41 14.07 16.66
N SER A 515 -7.09 13.03 16.20
CA SER A 515 -8.54 13.05 15.99
C SER A 515 -9.33 13.09 17.31
N THR A 516 -8.72 12.53 18.37
CA THR A 516 -9.37 12.39 19.68
C THR A 516 -8.99 13.49 20.67
N THR A 517 -7.80 14.10 20.51
CA THR A 517 -7.23 15.03 21.48
C THR A 517 -8.15 16.21 21.80
N THR A 518 -8.20 16.53 23.09
CA THR A 518 -8.99 17.67 23.59
C THR A 518 -8.45 19.01 23.09
N ILE A 519 -7.16 19.12 22.76
CA ILE A 519 -6.54 20.39 22.35
C ILE A 519 -7.01 20.85 20.97
N PHE A 520 -7.28 19.92 20.06
CA PHE A 520 -7.79 20.22 18.71
C PHE A 520 -9.32 20.36 18.67
N LYS A 521 -10.03 19.84 19.66
CA LYS A 521 -11.49 19.96 19.76
C LYS A 521 -11.94 21.23 20.49
N ASN A 522 -11.20 21.65 21.52
CA ASN A 522 -11.60 22.72 22.43
C ASN A 522 -10.96 24.07 22.04
N THR A 523 -11.35 24.58 20.89
CA THR A 523 -10.78 25.78 20.26
C THR A 523 -11.52 27.06 20.64
N VAL A 524 -10.99 28.22 20.22
CA VAL A 524 -11.57 29.54 20.51
C VAL A 524 -13.00 29.64 19.96
N ASN A 525 -13.22 29.31 18.69
CA ASN A 525 -14.53 29.40 18.04
C ASN A 525 -15.36 28.11 18.13
N GLY A 526 -14.82 27.05 18.76
CA GLY A 526 -15.47 25.76 18.91
C GLY A 526 -15.46 24.91 17.63
N THR A 527 -14.62 25.27 16.66
CA THR A 527 -14.41 24.49 15.44
C THR A 527 -13.22 23.57 15.65
N ASN A 528 -13.41 22.26 15.44
CA ASN A 528 -12.36 21.27 15.64
C ASN A 528 -11.24 21.48 14.60
N ILE A 529 -10.00 21.71 15.06
CA ILE A 529 -8.81 21.89 14.20
C ILE A 529 -8.59 20.65 13.33
N TYR A 530 -8.77 19.45 13.88
CA TYR A 530 -8.63 18.21 13.10
C TYR A 530 -9.65 18.14 11.96
N ASP A 531 -10.89 18.57 12.20
CA ASP A 531 -11.91 18.63 11.14
C ASP A 531 -11.59 19.70 10.09
N ASN A 532 -10.96 20.81 10.48
CA ASN A 532 -10.51 21.84 9.54
C ASN A 532 -9.35 21.34 8.68
N LEU A 533 -8.41 20.59 9.28
CA LEU A 533 -7.31 19.95 8.57
C LEU A 533 -7.81 18.91 7.58
N LEU A 534 -8.79 18.08 7.97
CA LEU A 534 -9.44 17.16 7.05
C LEU A 534 -10.17 17.89 5.91
N ASN A 535 -10.82 19.02 6.18
CA ASN A 535 -11.41 19.85 5.13
C ASN A 535 -10.36 20.44 4.18
N ALA A 536 -9.24 20.92 4.71
CA ALA A 536 -8.15 21.46 3.90
C ALA A 536 -7.55 20.36 3.01
N ALA A 537 -7.40 19.15 3.56
CA ALA A 537 -6.94 17.98 2.81
C ALA A 537 -7.86 17.65 1.62
N ARG A 538 -9.18 17.89 1.73
CA ARG A 538 -10.15 17.71 0.63
C ARG A 538 -9.73 18.41 -0.66
N ASP A 539 -9.16 19.61 -0.53
CA ASP A 539 -8.80 20.47 -1.65
C ASP A 539 -7.33 20.28 -2.10
N THR A 540 -6.64 19.27 -1.55
CA THR A 540 -5.29 18.86 -1.94
C THR A 540 -5.30 17.51 -2.67
N GLU A 541 -4.14 17.05 -3.13
CA GLU A 541 -3.98 15.70 -3.70
C GLU A 541 -4.44 14.60 -2.72
N LEU A 542 -4.27 14.80 -1.40
CA LEU A 542 -4.80 13.90 -0.37
C LEU A 542 -6.33 13.73 -0.41
N GLY A 543 -7.07 14.77 -0.81
CA GLY A 543 -8.53 14.72 -0.97
C GLY A 543 -8.99 13.85 -2.13
N THR A 544 -8.09 13.58 -3.09
CA THR A 544 -8.35 12.58 -4.13
C THR A 544 -8.31 11.15 -3.59
N TYR A 545 -7.66 10.94 -2.44
CA TYR A 545 -7.51 9.63 -1.78
C TYR A 545 -8.36 9.46 -0.53
N LEU A 546 -8.90 10.54 0.05
CA LEU A 546 -9.66 10.49 1.30
C LEU A 546 -11.08 11.02 1.11
N ASN A 547 -12.07 10.23 1.50
CA ASN A 547 -13.45 10.68 1.66
C ASN A 547 -13.60 11.39 3.02
N VAL A 548 -13.34 12.68 2.98
CA VAL A 548 -13.39 13.57 4.15
C VAL A 548 -14.79 13.59 4.80
N ASP A 549 -15.86 13.42 4.03
CA ASP A 549 -17.23 13.43 4.57
C ASP A 549 -17.53 12.17 5.40
N ALA A 550 -17.07 11.00 4.95
CA ALA A 550 -17.19 9.76 5.70
C ALA A 550 -16.39 9.81 7.01
N LEU A 551 -15.11 10.24 6.94
CA LEU A 551 -14.22 10.42 8.09
C LEU A 551 -14.80 11.33 9.18
N LYS A 552 -15.58 12.34 8.79
CA LYS A 552 -16.26 13.26 9.72
C LYS A 552 -17.57 12.70 10.28
N SER A 553 -18.27 11.90 9.48
CA SER A 553 -19.58 11.38 9.84
C SER A 553 -19.49 10.25 10.88
N ASP A 554 -18.41 9.47 10.85
CA ASP A 554 -18.16 8.39 11.80
C ASP A 554 -17.41 8.88 13.05
N LYS A 555 -18.16 9.09 14.13
CA LYS A 555 -17.61 9.54 15.42
C LYS A 555 -16.75 8.49 16.12
N ASN A 556 -16.77 7.24 15.67
CA ASN A 556 -16.00 6.14 16.26
C ASN A 556 -14.85 5.69 15.36
N PHE A 557 -14.62 6.36 14.23
CA PHE A 557 -13.56 6.01 13.31
C PHE A 557 -12.19 6.02 14.00
N SER A 558 -11.45 4.92 13.86
CA SER A 558 -10.09 4.77 14.37
C SER A 558 -9.15 4.36 13.25
N TRP A 559 -8.15 5.21 12.97
CA TRP A 559 -7.03 4.90 12.09
C TRP A 559 -6.28 3.65 12.55
N ASN A 560 -6.21 3.36 13.86
CA ASN A 560 -5.55 2.13 14.32
C ASN A 560 -6.25 0.85 13.85
N GLU A 561 -7.58 0.84 13.74
CA GLU A 561 -8.33 -0.31 13.20
C GLU A 561 -7.92 -0.62 11.75
N LEU A 562 -7.39 0.39 11.04
CA LEU A 562 -6.92 0.30 9.66
C LEU A 562 -5.49 -0.19 9.52
N THR A 563 -4.74 -0.26 10.62
CA THR A 563 -3.33 -0.63 10.60
C THR A 563 -3.16 -2.04 10.05
N GLN A 564 -3.89 -3.03 10.59
CA GLN A 564 -3.71 -4.42 10.19
C GLN A 564 -4.21 -4.72 8.77
N PRO A 565 -5.38 -4.21 8.33
CA PRO A 565 -5.83 -4.36 6.94
C PRO A 565 -4.84 -3.75 5.93
N VAL A 566 -4.36 -2.52 6.18
CA VAL A 566 -3.40 -1.84 5.28
C VAL A 566 -2.05 -2.55 5.27
N VAL A 567 -1.53 -2.96 6.43
CA VAL A 567 -0.26 -3.70 6.53
C VAL A 567 -0.36 -5.07 5.83
N ASN A 568 -1.47 -5.78 6.01
CA ASN A 568 -1.67 -7.05 5.31
C ASN A 568 -1.74 -6.81 3.80
N LEU A 569 -2.51 -5.83 3.33
CA LEU A 569 -2.58 -5.50 1.90
C LEU A 569 -1.19 -5.18 1.33
N LEU A 570 -0.41 -4.32 1.99
CA LEU A 570 0.95 -4.01 1.58
C LEU A 570 1.80 -5.31 1.53
N ARG A 571 1.79 -6.13 2.58
CA ARG A 571 2.54 -7.39 2.62
C ARG A 571 2.17 -8.34 1.49
N GLU A 572 0.87 -8.52 1.21
CA GLU A 572 0.41 -9.46 0.18
C GLU A 572 0.63 -8.90 -1.26
N THR A 573 0.74 -7.57 -1.42
CA THR A 573 1.00 -6.91 -2.73
C THR A 573 2.49 -6.66 -3.01
N GLU A 574 3.35 -6.74 -1.99
CA GLU A 574 4.80 -6.59 -2.11
C GLU A 574 5.43 -7.46 -3.23
N PRO A 575 5.08 -8.74 -3.40
CA PRO A 575 5.68 -9.58 -4.43
C PRO A 575 5.36 -9.12 -5.86
N ILE A 576 4.13 -8.61 -6.07
CA ILE A 576 3.65 -8.05 -7.34
C ILE A 576 4.43 -6.77 -7.67
N VAL A 577 4.53 -5.84 -6.71
CA VAL A 577 5.17 -4.55 -6.93
C VAL A 577 6.68 -4.67 -7.12
N ARG A 578 7.34 -5.63 -6.47
CA ARG A 578 8.78 -5.87 -6.66
C ARG A 578 9.11 -6.57 -7.99
N GLN A 579 8.13 -7.04 -8.78
CA GLN A 579 8.35 -7.86 -10.00
C GLN A 579 9.23 -9.09 -9.72
N THR A 580 9.17 -9.64 -8.50
CA THR A 580 10.06 -10.73 -8.06
C THR A 580 9.37 -12.08 -7.92
N ALA A 581 8.05 -12.14 -8.12
CA ALA A 581 7.27 -13.35 -7.93
C ALA A 581 6.39 -13.61 -9.15
N GLU A 582 6.42 -14.85 -9.63
CA GLU A 582 5.42 -15.40 -10.53
C GLU A 582 4.04 -15.27 -9.86
N PHE A 583 3.03 -14.76 -10.57
CA PHE A 583 1.64 -14.65 -10.14
C PHE A 583 1.08 -16.00 -9.65
N SER A 584 1.66 -17.12 -10.10
CA SER A 584 1.40 -18.48 -9.61
C SER A 584 1.74 -18.71 -8.13
N THR A 585 2.64 -17.91 -7.56
CA THR A 585 3.14 -18.08 -6.18
C THR A 585 2.43 -17.20 -5.14
N LEU A 586 1.47 -16.36 -5.56
CA LEU A 586 0.72 -15.48 -4.68
C LEU A 586 -0.27 -16.24 -3.79
N ASN A 587 -0.37 -15.84 -2.53
CA ASN A 587 -1.35 -16.39 -1.59
C ASN A 587 -2.70 -15.67 -1.74
N TYR A 588 -3.43 -15.99 -2.80
CA TYR A 588 -4.71 -15.37 -3.12
C TYR A 588 -5.76 -15.50 -2.01
N THR A 589 -5.73 -16.60 -1.23
CA THR A 589 -6.59 -16.74 -0.05
C THR A 589 -6.31 -15.64 0.99
N SER A 590 -5.04 -15.32 1.25
CA SER A 590 -4.66 -14.28 2.21
C SER A 590 -4.91 -12.88 1.66
N LEU A 591 -4.71 -12.69 0.35
CA LEU A 591 -5.03 -11.45 -0.35
C LEU A 591 -6.53 -11.16 -0.31
N LYS A 592 -7.38 -12.13 -0.68
CA LYS A 592 -8.85 -12.04 -0.58
C LYS A 592 -9.31 -11.75 0.84
N ALA A 593 -8.77 -12.44 1.84
CA ALA A 593 -9.10 -12.17 3.23
C ALA A 593 -8.73 -10.74 3.66
N SER A 594 -7.60 -10.21 3.16
CA SER A 594 -7.13 -8.85 3.46
C SER A 594 -7.97 -7.80 2.75
N VAL A 595 -8.36 -8.05 1.50
CA VAL A 595 -9.27 -7.21 0.72
C VAL A 595 -10.67 -7.24 1.34
N THR A 596 -11.19 -8.41 1.74
CA THR A 596 -12.46 -8.53 2.48
C THR A 596 -12.40 -7.72 3.77
N ALA A 597 -11.32 -7.86 4.55
CA ALA A 597 -11.15 -7.10 5.79
C ALA A 597 -11.04 -5.58 5.56
N LEU A 598 -10.54 -5.14 4.39
CA LEU A 598 -10.56 -3.73 3.98
C LEU A 598 -11.98 -3.27 3.61
N PHE A 599 -12.73 -4.07 2.85
CA PHE A 599 -14.14 -3.78 2.50
C PHE A 599 -15.07 -3.82 3.72
N ASP A 600 -14.84 -4.75 4.65
CA ASP A 600 -15.54 -4.86 5.94
C ASP A 600 -15.18 -3.73 6.92
N SER A 601 -14.05 -3.04 6.70
CA SER A 601 -13.64 -1.90 7.50
C SER A 601 -14.27 -0.61 6.97
N ASN A 602 -14.50 0.38 7.83
CA ASN A 602 -14.96 1.73 7.43
C ASN A 602 -13.93 2.49 6.56
N LEU A 603 -12.83 1.85 6.14
CA LEU A 603 -11.74 2.42 5.34
C LEU A 603 -12.19 2.78 3.94
N PHE A 604 -12.98 1.94 3.28
CA PHE A 604 -13.39 2.22 1.91
C PHE A 604 -14.43 3.34 1.83
N ASP A 605 -15.25 3.51 2.87
CA ASP A 605 -16.07 4.70 3.02
C ASP A 605 -15.18 5.93 3.20
N ALA A 606 -14.03 5.80 3.86
CA ALA A 606 -13.06 6.87 4.17
C ALA A 606 -11.97 7.13 3.11
N VAL A 607 -11.80 6.25 2.12
CA VAL A 607 -10.78 6.31 1.06
C VAL A 607 -11.49 6.49 -0.28
N ASN A 608 -11.13 7.53 -1.03
CA ASN A 608 -11.78 7.90 -2.27
C ASN A 608 -11.31 6.97 -3.42
N MET A 609 -12.21 6.64 -4.36
CA MET A 609 -11.98 5.61 -5.40
C MET A 609 -10.83 5.91 -6.38
N ASN A 610 -10.26 7.13 -6.39
CA ASN A 610 -9.09 7.45 -7.23
C ASN A 610 -7.80 6.71 -6.82
N VAL A 611 -7.78 5.96 -5.71
CA VAL A 611 -6.71 4.99 -5.43
C VAL A 611 -6.59 3.97 -6.58
N LEU A 612 -7.70 3.64 -7.24
CA LEU A 612 -7.71 2.77 -8.43
C LEU A 612 -6.93 3.36 -9.61
N ASP A 613 -6.81 4.69 -9.73
CA ASP A 613 -6.03 5.38 -10.78
C ASP A 613 -4.54 5.11 -10.60
N LYS A 614 -4.05 5.16 -9.36
CA LYS A 614 -2.64 4.83 -9.05
C LYS A 614 -2.35 3.34 -9.17
N PHE A 615 -3.35 2.51 -8.90
CA PHE A 615 -3.28 1.07 -9.16
C PHE A 615 -3.10 0.82 -10.67
N SER A 616 -3.90 1.48 -11.53
CA SER A 616 -3.72 1.50 -13.01
C SER A 616 -2.35 2.04 -13.42
N ASP A 617 -1.91 3.19 -12.89
CA ASP A 617 -0.60 3.78 -13.20
C ASP A 617 0.57 2.84 -12.85
N SER A 618 0.44 2.05 -11.78
CA SER A 618 1.47 1.08 -11.37
C SER A 618 1.58 -0.08 -12.37
N PHE A 619 0.45 -0.48 -12.96
CA PHE A 619 0.41 -1.46 -14.04
C PHE A 619 0.77 -0.88 -15.42
N ALA A 620 0.83 0.45 -15.58
CA ALA A 620 1.25 1.08 -16.84
C ALA A 620 2.71 0.78 -17.22
N SER A 621 3.47 0.12 -16.33
CA SER A 621 4.81 -0.43 -16.58
C SER A 621 4.81 -1.74 -17.38
N ILE A 622 3.65 -2.35 -17.62
CA ILE A 622 3.49 -3.51 -18.50
C ILE A 622 3.64 -3.03 -19.95
N GLU A 623 4.61 -3.60 -20.69
CA GLU A 623 4.91 -3.20 -22.08
C GLU A 623 3.83 -3.64 -23.09
N ASP A 624 3.02 -4.64 -22.73
CA ASP A 624 1.94 -5.16 -23.56
C ASP A 624 0.72 -4.22 -23.59
N GLN A 625 0.40 -3.71 -24.77
CA GLN A 625 -0.67 -2.73 -24.98
C GLN A 625 -2.06 -3.32 -24.77
N ASP A 626 -2.26 -4.62 -25.01
CA ASP A 626 -3.55 -5.29 -24.86
C ASP A 626 -3.84 -5.58 -23.38
N VAL A 627 -2.81 -5.98 -22.62
CA VAL A 627 -2.90 -6.10 -21.15
C VAL A 627 -3.15 -4.73 -20.51
N LYS A 628 -2.51 -3.68 -21.00
CA LYS A 628 -2.75 -2.31 -20.54
C LYS A 628 -4.18 -1.85 -20.81
N ASN A 629 -4.68 -2.07 -22.02
CA ASN A 629 -6.06 -1.74 -22.38
C ASN A 629 -7.08 -2.53 -21.53
N LEU A 630 -6.77 -3.78 -21.19
CA LEU A 630 -7.58 -4.63 -20.31
C LEU A 630 -7.70 -4.02 -18.90
N LEU A 631 -6.56 -3.65 -18.31
CA LEU A 631 -6.50 -3.09 -16.96
C LEU A 631 -7.13 -1.69 -16.89
N ASP A 632 -6.92 -0.86 -17.92
CA ASP A 632 -7.56 0.45 -18.02
C ASP A 632 -9.09 0.33 -18.16
N GLY A 633 -9.57 -0.67 -18.90
CA GLY A 633 -11.01 -0.99 -19.00
C GLY A 633 -11.60 -1.46 -17.67
N ILE A 634 -10.92 -2.38 -16.98
CA ILE A 634 -11.29 -2.86 -15.65
C ILE A 634 -11.39 -1.70 -14.64
N VAL A 635 -10.40 -0.80 -14.64
CA VAL A 635 -10.37 0.36 -13.74
C VAL A 635 -11.42 1.40 -14.11
N SER A 636 -11.67 1.65 -15.41
CA SER A 636 -12.74 2.53 -15.87
C SER A 636 -14.12 2.02 -15.44
N ASP A 637 -14.39 0.73 -15.62
CA ASP A 637 -15.68 0.13 -15.27
C ASP A 637 -15.90 0.08 -13.74
N MET A 638 -14.84 -0.11 -12.94
CA MET A 638 -14.91 0.02 -11.48
C MET A 638 -15.25 1.44 -11.01
N LYS A 639 -14.79 2.48 -11.72
CA LYS A 639 -15.09 3.89 -11.39
C LYS A 639 -16.55 4.27 -11.62
N GLU A 640 -17.24 3.61 -12.54
CA GLU A 640 -18.63 3.91 -12.88
C GLU A 640 -19.65 3.32 -11.89
N LYS A 641 -19.19 2.60 -10.86
CA LYS A 641 -20.08 1.95 -9.88
C LYS A 641 -20.53 2.89 -8.76
N ASP A 642 -21.84 3.05 -8.65
CA ASP A 642 -22.49 3.86 -7.62
C ASP A 642 -22.63 3.14 -6.26
N SER A 643 -22.40 1.83 -6.18
CA SER A 643 -22.65 1.03 -4.96
C SER A 643 -21.48 0.17 -4.50
N PHE A 644 -21.20 0.25 -3.20
CA PHE A 644 -20.05 -0.37 -2.54
C PHE A 644 -20.06 -1.91 -2.57
N THR A 645 -21.25 -2.50 -2.40
CA THR A 645 -21.44 -3.96 -2.44
C THR A 645 -21.23 -4.53 -3.85
N GLU A 646 -21.47 -3.74 -4.90
CA GLU A 646 -21.16 -4.15 -6.27
C GLU A 646 -19.65 -4.12 -6.51
N LEU A 647 -18.93 -3.11 -6.03
CA LEU A 647 -17.48 -3.02 -6.16
C LEU A 647 -16.75 -4.14 -5.41
N GLU A 648 -17.18 -4.48 -4.19
CA GLU A 648 -16.61 -5.61 -3.44
C GLU A 648 -16.79 -6.92 -4.21
N ALA A 649 -17.99 -7.20 -4.71
CA ALA A 649 -18.28 -8.40 -5.49
C ALA A 649 -17.45 -8.46 -6.78
N ASP A 650 -17.27 -7.32 -7.45
CA ASP A 650 -16.48 -7.23 -8.68
C ASP A 650 -14.97 -7.40 -8.40
N VAL A 651 -14.42 -6.80 -7.33
CA VAL A 651 -13.01 -7.00 -6.93
C VAL A 651 -12.74 -8.44 -6.49
N MET A 652 -13.67 -9.07 -5.77
CA MET A 652 -13.55 -10.48 -5.41
C MET A 652 -13.57 -11.39 -6.63
N SER A 653 -14.47 -11.12 -7.58
CA SER A 653 -14.52 -11.85 -8.85
C SER A 653 -13.23 -11.67 -9.66
N LEU A 654 -12.63 -10.47 -9.61
CA LEU A 654 -11.35 -10.18 -10.25
C LEU A 654 -10.19 -10.96 -9.58
N LEU A 655 -10.19 -11.06 -8.25
CA LEU A 655 -9.22 -11.85 -7.50
C LEU A 655 -9.42 -13.36 -7.70
N ASP A 656 -10.66 -13.82 -7.91
CA ASP A 656 -10.96 -15.19 -8.35
C ASP A 656 -10.35 -15.47 -9.72
N VAL A 657 -10.52 -14.54 -10.67
CA VAL A 657 -9.90 -14.63 -12.00
C VAL A 657 -8.37 -14.61 -11.91
N PHE A 658 -7.79 -13.70 -11.13
CA PHE A 658 -6.33 -13.63 -10.97
C PHE A 658 -5.77 -14.86 -10.24
N GLU A 659 -6.46 -15.43 -9.26
CA GLU A 659 -6.04 -16.68 -8.61
C GLU A 659 -5.96 -17.80 -9.64
N ILE A 660 -6.99 -17.96 -10.46
CA ILE A 660 -7.05 -19.04 -11.44
C ILE A 660 -6.05 -18.82 -12.58
N CYS A 661 -5.93 -17.59 -13.10
CA CYS A 661 -4.98 -17.27 -14.17
C CYS A 661 -3.52 -17.29 -13.68
N GLY A 662 -3.28 -16.88 -12.44
CA GLY A 662 -1.97 -16.96 -11.79
C GLY A 662 -1.57 -18.41 -11.56
N MET A 663 -2.45 -19.24 -10.98
CA MET A 663 -2.18 -20.69 -10.80
C MET A 663 -1.87 -21.41 -12.12
N ALA A 664 -2.45 -20.98 -13.23
CA ALA A 664 -2.17 -21.52 -14.56
C ALA A 664 -0.93 -20.87 -15.26
N GLU A 665 -0.15 -20.05 -14.56
CA GLU A 665 0.99 -19.26 -15.07
C GLU A 665 0.64 -18.33 -16.25
N LEU A 666 -0.65 -18.07 -16.49
CA LEU A 666 -1.10 -17.28 -17.65
C LEU A 666 -0.70 -15.82 -17.51
N LEU A 667 -0.85 -15.26 -16.31
CA LEU A 667 -0.47 -13.87 -16.04
C LEU A 667 1.05 -13.69 -16.17
N ASP A 668 1.83 -14.69 -15.77
CA ASP A 668 3.28 -14.70 -15.90
C ASP A 668 3.71 -14.69 -17.38
N GLN A 669 3.09 -15.56 -18.19
CA GLN A 669 3.36 -15.64 -19.63
C GLN A 669 2.89 -14.38 -20.40
N MET A 670 1.78 -13.76 -19.98
CA MET A 670 1.29 -12.50 -20.53
C MET A 670 2.23 -11.33 -20.22
N VAL A 671 2.79 -11.28 -19.01
CA VAL A 671 3.76 -10.24 -18.61
C VAL A 671 5.10 -10.43 -19.33
N ASP A 672 5.52 -11.67 -19.58
CA ASP A 672 6.75 -11.99 -20.30
C ASP A 672 6.63 -11.90 -21.85
N GLY A 673 5.43 -11.64 -22.38
CA GLY A 673 5.19 -11.46 -23.82
C GLY A 673 5.33 -12.72 -24.68
N ASN A 674 5.34 -13.92 -24.09
CA ASN A 674 5.52 -15.21 -24.76
C ASN A 674 4.27 -16.08 -24.65
N VAL A 675 3.11 -15.55 -25.06
CA VAL A 675 1.83 -16.29 -24.96
C VAL A 675 1.67 -17.21 -26.18
N ASN A 676 1.92 -18.51 -26.02
CA ASN A 676 1.59 -19.53 -27.02
C ASN A 676 0.28 -20.24 -26.64
N PHE A 677 -0.68 -20.34 -27.59
CA PHE A 677 -1.97 -21.02 -27.42
C PHE A 677 -1.86 -22.38 -26.76
N ALA A 678 -0.94 -23.21 -27.27
CA ALA A 678 -0.80 -24.59 -26.86
C ALA A 678 -0.35 -24.64 -25.40
N THR A 679 0.48 -23.70 -24.97
CA THR A 679 0.93 -23.58 -23.58
C THR A 679 -0.18 -23.05 -22.68
N VAL A 680 -0.95 -22.05 -23.12
CA VAL A 680 -2.11 -21.51 -22.38
C VAL A 680 -3.18 -22.56 -22.14
N VAL A 681 -3.58 -23.27 -23.20
CA VAL A 681 -4.62 -24.30 -23.15
C VAL A 681 -4.13 -25.55 -22.41
N ARG A 682 -2.86 -25.92 -22.58
CA ARG A 682 -2.25 -27.04 -21.84
C ARG A 682 -2.11 -26.73 -20.36
N ASN A 683 -1.64 -25.54 -19.97
CA ASN A 683 -1.55 -25.16 -18.56
C ASN A 683 -2.95 -25.06 -17.92
N LEU A 684 -3.93 -24.49 -18.63
CA LEU A 684 -5.34 -24.51 -18.19
C LEU A 684 -5.89 -25.94 -18.10
N GLY A 685 -5.49 -26.86 -18.98
CA GLY A 685 -5.93 -28.25 -18.97
C GLY A 685 -5.26 -29.12 -17.90
N GLU A 686 -3.96 -28.93 -17.66
CA GLU A 686 -3.10 -29.72 -16.77
C GLU A 686 -3.22 -29.29 -15.30
N GLU A 687 -3.20 -27.98 -14.99
CA GLU A 687 -3.32 -27.45 -13.61
C GLU A 687 -4.78 -27.44 -13.12
N VAL A 688 -5.75 -27.24 -14.02
CA VAL A 688 -7.20 -27.15 -13.70
C VAL A 688 -7.91 -28.47 -13.94
N SER A 689 -7.25 -29.61 -13.74
CA SER A 689 -7.76 -30.95 -14.08
C SER A 689 -9.02 -31.31 -13.24
N GLY A 690 -10.17 -30.87 -13.73
CA GLY A 690 -11.49 -30.98 -13.13
C GLY A 690 -12.43 -29.95 -13.77
N LYS A 691 -13.23 -30.39 -14.75
CA LYS A 691 -14.27 -29.63 -15.49
C LYS A 691 -15.01 -28.54 -14.67
N LYS A 692 -15.18 -28.75 -13.36
CA LYS A 692 -15.80 -27.81 -12.41
C LYS A 692 -15.04 -26.50 -12.15
N GLN A 693 -13.70 -26.49 -12.15
CA GLN A 693 -12.94 -25.26 -11.85
C GLN A 693 -12.87 -24.33 -13.07
N TYR A 694 -12.78 -24.90 -14.27
CA TYR A 694 -12.93 -24.16 -15.53
C TYR A 694 -14.35 -23.58 -15.70
N GLU A 695 -15.38 -24.37 -15.40
CA GLU A 695 -16.76 -23.89 -15.37
C GLU A 695 -16.92 -22.74 -14.35
N SER A 696 -16.25 -22.81 -13.21
CA SER A 696 -16.22 -21.74 -12.19
C SER A 696 -15.50 -20.48 -12.67
N LEU A 697 -14.41 -20.61 -13.43
CA LEU A 697 -13.69 -19.47 -14.03
C LEU A 697 -14.59 -18.73 -15.04
N ILE A 698 -15.20 -19.49 -15.96
CA ILE A 698 -16.19 -18.95 -16.90
C ILE A 698 -17.34 -18.32 -16.12
N GLU A 699 -17.94 -19.01 -15.15
CA GLU A 699 -19.03 -18.46 -14.34
C GLU A 699 -18.61 -17.16 -13.62
N SER A 700 -17.37 -17.04 -13.16
CA SER A 700 -16.83 -15.82 -12.54
C SER A 700 -16.67 -14.68 -13.54
N PHE A 701 -16.12 -14.94 -14.74
CA PHE A 701 -16.06 -13.95 -15.83
C PHE A 701 -17.44 -13.50 -16.33
N LEU A 702 -18.39 -14.43 -16.41
CA LEU A 702 -19.72 -14.17 -16.97
C LEU A 702 -20.69 -13.54 -15.96
N SER A 703 -20.47 -13.75 -14.66
CA SER A 703 -21.34 -13.23 -13.58
C SER A 703 -21.05 -11.76 -13.21
N SER A 704 -19.83 -11.27 -13.40
CA SER A 704 -19.49 -9.85 -13.20
C SER A 704 -19.75 -9.04 -14.48
N PRO A 705 -20.58 -7.97 -14.44
CA PRO A 705 -20.79 -7.08 -15.58
C PRO A 705 -19.51 -6.42 -16.09
N ILE A 706 -18.55 -6.12 -15.19
CA ILE A 706 -17.25 -5.51 -15.49
C ILE A 706 -16.38 -6.48 -16.29
N LEU A 707 -16.39 -7.76 -15.90
CA LEU A 707 -15.60 -8.79 -16.56
C LEU A 707 -16.12 -9.17 -17.95
N LYS A 708 -17.28 -8.67 -18.41
CA LYS A 708 -17.81 -8.97 -19.75
C LYS A 708 -17.00 -8.31 -20.86
N ASN A 709 -16.59 -7.06 -20.69
CA ASN A 709 -15.71 -6.36 -21.63
C ASN A 709 -14.30 -6.95 -21.62
N THR A 710 -13.82 -7.30 -20.41
CA THR A 710 -12.57 -8.04 -20.19
C THR A 710 -12.59 -9.41 -20.86
N PHE A 711 -13.70 -10.12 -20.76
CA PHE A 711 -13.91 -11.42 -21.39
C PHE A 711 -13.90 -11.31 -22.92
N ILE A 712 -14.54 -10.28 -23.49
CA ILE A 712 -14.45 -10.00 -24.94
C ILE A 712 -12.99 -9.72 -25.35
N SER A 713 -12.25 -8.96 -24.56
CA SER A 713 -10.84 -8.66 -24.81
C SER A 713 -9.98 -9.93 -24.73
N ALA A 714 -10.21 -10.79 -23.73
CA ALA A 714 -9.56 -12.09 -23.63
C ALA A 714 -9.92 -13.02 -24.80
N MET A 715 -11.18 -13.02 -25.26
CA MET A 715 -11.58 -13.73 -26.48
C MET A 715 -10.88 -13.18 -27.71
N ASN A 716 -10.66 -11.87 -27.80
CA ASN A 716 -9.90 -11.25 -28.87
C ASN A 716 -8.40 -11.60 -28.86
N VAL A 717 -7.82 -11.85 -27.68
CA VAL A 717 -6.47 -12.44 -27.55
C VAL A 717 -6.48 -13.87 -28.09
N VAL A 718 -7.48 -14.69 -27.72
CA VAL A 718 -7.63 -16.04 -28.26
C VAL A 718 -7.80 -16.03 -29.78
N VAL A 719 -8.56 -15.08 -30.33
CA VAL A 719 -8.68 -14.87 -31.79
C VAL A 719 -7.32 -14.53 -32.40
N GLY A 720 -6.53 -13.65 -31.79
CA GLY A 720 -5.17 -13.32 -32.25
C GLY A 720 -4.21 -14.50 -32.21
N VAL A 721 -4.41 -15.39 -31.26
CA VAL A 721 -3.62 -16.61 -31.15
C VAL A 721 -4.05 -17.67 -32.18
N VAL A 722 -5.34 -17.76 -32.51
CA VAL A 722 -5.85 -18.59 -33.62
C VAL A 722 -5.38 -18.05 -34.98
N GLU A 723 -5.30 -16.72 -35.13
CA GLU A 723 -4.69 -16.06 -36.29
C GLU A 723 -3.25 -16.52 -36.49
N ASP A 724 -2.44 -16.51 -35.43
CA ASP A 724 -1.05 -16.94 -35.48
C ASP A 724 -0.93 -18.43 -35.84
N GLY A 725 -1.73 -19.30 -35.20
CA GLY A 725 -1.70 -20.75 -35.45
C GLY A 725 -2.17 -21.16 -36.86
N LEU A 726 -3.13 -20.44 -37.43
CA LEU A 726 -3.63 -20.70 -38.79
C LEU A 726 -2.91 -19.86 -39.87
N GLU A 727 -2.06 -18.91 -39.46
CA GLU A 727 -1.41 -17.89 -40.30
C GLU A 727 -2.40 -17.00 -41.06
N ILE A 728 -3.47 -16.54 -40.39
CA ILE A 728 -4.59 -15.78 -40.98
C ILE A 728 -4.82 -14.46 -40.23
N THR A 729 -5.71 -13.60 -40.75
CA THR A 729 -6.20 -12.42 -40.02
C THR A 729 -7.73 -12.49 -39.93
N LEU A 730 -8.24 -12.49 -38.71
CA LEU A 730 -9.63 -12.55 -38.28
C LEU A 730 -10.08 -11.19 -37.73
N ASN A 731 -11.34 -10.83 -37.95
CA ASN A 731 -11.90 -9.63 -37.33
C ASN A 731 -12.09 -9.83 -35.82
N ARG A 732 -11.88 -8.76 -35.05
CA ARG A 732 -12.04 -8.76 -33.59
C ARG A 732 -13.52 -8.59 -33.20
N ILE A 733 -13.92 -9.20 -32.09
CA ILE A 733 -15.24 -9.06 -31.48
C ILE A 733 -15.34 -7.65 -30.90
N GLU A 734 -16.30 -6.85 -31.39
CA GLU A 734 -16.55 -5.51 -30.85
C GLU A 734 -17.36 -5.59 -29.53
N PRO A 735 -16.98 -4.82 -28.48
CA PRO A 735 -17.79 -4.71 -27.27
C PRO A 735 -19.11 -3.99 -27.59
N LYS A 736 -20.21 -4.72 -27.74
CA LYS A 736 -21.55 -4.11 -27.88
C LYS A 736 -22.09 -3.73 -26.51
N THR A 737 -22.26 -2.42 -26.30
CA THR A 737 -22.57 -1.80 -25.01
C THR A 737 -24.01 -1.96 -24.51
N GLN A 738 -24.96 -2.56 -25.25
CA GLN A 738 -26.35 -2.70 -24.78
C GLN A 738 -27.09 -3.94 -25.32
N ASP A 739 -27.64 -4.70 -24.36
CA ASP A 739 -28.70 -5.72 -24.45
C ASP A 739 -28.42 -6.96 -25.32
N TRP A 740 -27.68 -7.91 -24.75
CA TRP A 740 -27.43 -9.22 -25.34
C TRP A 740 -28.45 -10.22 -24.78
N SER A 741 -29.58 -10.39 -25.43
CA SER A 741 -30.62 -11.35 -25.03
C SER A 741 -30.27 -12.83 -25.28
N GLY A 742 -28.98 -13.18 -25.33
CA GLY A 742 -28.45 -14.51 -25.65
C GLY A 742 -27.29 -15.00 -24.79
N TRP A 743 -26.99 -14.34 -23.65
CA TRP A 743 -25.85 -14.66 -22.78
C TRP A 743 -25.84 -16.09 -22.21
N GLU A 744 -27.00 -16.67 -21.91
CA GLU A 744 -27.06 -18.07 -21.42
C GLU A 744 -26.56 -19.08 -22.47
N ASN A 745 -26.77 -18.78 -23.76
CA ASN A 745 -26.25 -19.61 -24.85
C ASN A 745 -24.74 -19.41 -25.07
N LEU A 746 -24.21 -18.23 -24.73
CA LEU A 746 -22.77 -17.94 -24.79
C LEU A 746 -22.00 -18.78 -23.77
N GLU A 747 -22.49 -18.85 -22.53
CA GLU A 747 -21.87 -19.65 -21.47
C GLU A 747 -21.72 -21.12 -21.89
N SER A 748 -22.82 -21.72 -22.33
CA SER A 748 -22.82 -23.13 -22.74
C SER A 748 -21.93 -23.36 -23.96
N GLY A 749 -21.96 -22.46 -24.96
CA GLY A 749 -21.18 -22.63 -26.18
C GLY A 749 -19.68 -22.41 -25.97
N VAL A 750 -19.28 -21.44 -25.14
CA VAL A 750 -17.86 -21.22 -24.76
C VAL A 750 -17.34 -22.39 -23.92
N LYS A 751 -18.14 -22.90 -22.97
CA LYS A 751 -17.79 -24.10 -22.17
C LYS A 751 -17.53 -25.31 -23.07
N THR A 752 -18.40 -25.55 -24.05
CA THR A 752 -18.19 -26.62 -25.04
C THR A 752 -16.94 -26.36 -25.88
N MET A 753 -16.83 -25.19 -26.52
CA MET A 753 -15.72 -24.84 -27.41
C MET A 753 -14.34 -25.06 -26.76
N PHE A 754 -14.14 -24.53 -25.54
CA PHE A 754 -12.87 -24.69 -24.85
C PHE A 754 -12.63 -26.09 -24.31
N GLY A 755 -13.69 -26.80 -23.88
CA GLY A 755 -13.56 -28.20 -23.49
C GLY A 755 -13.05 -29.06 -24.65
N GLU A 756 -13.68 -28.89 -25.81
CA GLU A 756 -13.32 -29.60 -27.04
C GLU A 756 -11.91 -29.22 -27.53
N LEU A 757 -11.57 -27.91 -27.59
CA LEU A 757 -10.23 -27.46 -27.98
C LEU A 757 -9.14 -27.90 -26.98
N SER A 758 -9.43 -27.93 -25.68
CA SER A 758 -8.48 -28.41 -24.67
C SER A 758 -8.14 -29.87 -24.89
N GLU A 759 -9.11 -30.70 -25.23
CA GLU A 759 -8.83 -32.11 -25.53
C GLU A 759 -8.06 -32.27 -26.84
N VAL A 760 -8.27 -31.41 -27.85
CA VAL A 760 -7.45 -31.37 -29.06
C VAL A 760 -5.99 -31.05 -28.73
N VAL A 761 -5.74 -30.01 -27.92
CA VAL A 761 -4.37 -29.60 -27.53
C VAL A 761 -3.70 -30.67 -26.67
N LEU A 762 -4.41 -31.25 -25.69
CA LEU A 762 -3.83 -32.29 -24.81
C LEU A 762 -3.48 -33.58 -25.56
N ALA A 763 -4.21 -33.90 -26.64
CA ALA A 763 -3.91 -35.06 -27.48
C ALA A 763 -2.75 -34.80 -28.47
N TYR A 764 -2.41 -33.54 -28.74
CA TYR A 764 -1.33 -33.15 -29.65
C TYR A 764 -0.12 -32.69 -28.83
N GLU A 765 0.88 -33.55 -28.61
CA GLU A 765 2.10 -33.25 -27.81
C GLU A 765 3.04 -32.18 -28.42
N GLY A 766 2.60 -31.40 -29.43
CA GLY A 766 3.39 -30.40 -30.16
C GLY A 766 3.27 -28.96 -29.62
N GLU A 767 4.33 -28.16 -29.76
CA GLU A 767 4.36 -26.74 -29.32
C GLU A 767 3.56 -25.80 -30.24
N GLU A 768 3.22 -26.21 -31.47
CA GLU A 768 2.39 -25.45 -32.41
C GLU A 768 1.23 -26.31 -32.89
N LEU A 769 0.02 -25.73 -32.91
CA LEU A 769 -1.17 -26.39 -33.43
C LEU A 769 -1.17 -26.31 -34.97
N VAL A 770 -0.24 -27.00 -35.62
CA VAL A 770 -0.15 -27.03 -37.08
C VAL A 770 -1.15 -28.04 -37.61
N PHE A 771 -2.25 -27.55 -38.19
CA PHE A 771 -3.17 -28.39 -38.98
C PHE A 771 -2.53 -28.75 -40.32
N ASP A 772 -1.59 -29.68 -40.28
CA ASP A 772 -0.96 -30.25 -41.47
C ASP A 772 -1.59 -31.60 -41.80
N ILE A 773 -2.38 -31.64 -42.89
CA ILE A 773 -2.95 -32.88 -43.43
C ILE A 773 -1.85 -33.89 -43.81
N THR A 774 -0.58 -33.49 -43.93
CA THR A 774 0.52 -34.43 -44.15
C THR A 774 0.97 -35.17 -42.88
N MET A 775 0.52 -34.75 -41.69
CA MET A 775 0.80 -35.40 -40.40
C MET A 775 -0.39 -36.25 -39.87
N LEU A 776 -1.01 -37.05 -40.74
CA LEU A 776 -2.14 -37.94 -40.40
C LEU A 776 -1.69 -39.18 -39.59
N ASP A 777 -1.38 -38.98 -38.31
CA ASP A 777 -1.05 -40.04 -37.35
C ASP A 777 -2.24 -40.40 -36.41
N GLU A 778 -2.04 -41.39 -35.52
CA GLU A 778 -3.07 -41.82 -34.56
C GLU A 778 -3.51 -40.70 -33.60
N ASN A 779 -2.63 -39.73 -33.31
CA ASN A 779 -2.95 -38.60 -32.44
C ASN A 779 -3.89 -37.64 -33.16
N PHE A 780 -3.62 -37.32 -34.43
CA PHE A 780 -4.52 -36.50 -35.25
C PHE A 780 -5.93 -37.09 -35.32
N ILE A 781 -6.06 -38.41 -35.55
CA ILE A 781 -7.36 -39.12 -35.58
C ILE A 781 -8.13 -38.94 -34.26
N SER A 782 -7.43 -39.00 -33.12
CA SER A 782 -8.05 -38.84 -31.81
C SER A 782 -8.61 -37.42 -31.60
N CYS A 783 -7.99 -36.40 -32.22
CA CYS A 783 -8.40 -35.01 -32.17
C CYS A 783 -9.60 -34.66 -33.08
N ILE A 784 -9.90 -35.46 -34.12
CA ILE A 784 -10.91 -35.13 -35.14
C ILE A 784 -12.31 -34.91 -34.53
N ASP A 785 -12.71 -35.74 -33.57
CA ASP A 785 -14.04 -35.64 -32.93
C ASP A 785 -14.16 -34.33 -32.15
N ASN A 786 -13.14 -34.01 -31.37
CA ASN A 786 -13.11 -32.82 -30.53
C ASN A 786 -12.96 -31.55 -31.38
N PHE A 787 -12.21 -31.61 -32.48
CA PHE A 787 -12.15 -30.50 -33.43
C PHE A 787 -13.51 -30.25 -34.12
N GLY A 788 -14.25 -31.31 -34.44
CA GLY A 788 -15.62 -31.20 -34.93
C GLY A 788 -16.56 -30.58 -33.91
N GLY A 789 -16.46 -31.00 -32.64
CA GLY A 789 -17.22 -30.41 -31.53
C GLY A 789 -16.91 -28.92 -31.34
N ALA A 790 -15.64 -28.52 -31.48
CA ALA A 790 -15.23 -27.13 -31.42
C ALA A 790 -15.81 -26.30 -32.58
N LEU A 791 -15.74 -26.78 -33.83
CA LEU A 791 -16.31 -26.07 -34.98
C LEU A 791 -17.84 -25.96 -34.93
N ASP A 792 -18.53 -26.97 -34.40
CA ASP A 792 -19.98 -26.90 -34.13
C ASP A 792 -20.31 -25.87 -33.04
N ALA A 793 -19.47 -25.75 -32.01
CA ALA A 793 -19.60 -24.71 -31.00
C ALA A 793 -19.36 -23.30 -31.60
N PHE A 794 -18.35 -23.12 -32.45
CA PHE A 794 -18.13 -21.85 -33.17
C PHE A 794 -19.32 -21.46 -34.06
N ALA A 795 -19.93 -22.43 -34.75
CA ALA A 795 -21.09 -22.18 -35.61
C ALA A 795 -22.31 -21.71 -34.82
N THR A 796 -22.51 -22.21 -33.59
CA THR A 796 -23.73 -21.98 -32.81
C THR A 796 -23.70 -20.74 -31.93
N LEU A 797 -22.54 -20.07 -31.79
CA LEU A 797 -22.36 -18.93 -30.90
C LEU A 797 -22.76 -17.59 -31.58
N PRO A 798 -23.85 -16.91 -31.15
CA PRO A 798 -24.33 -15.68 -31.79
C PRO A 798 -23.38 -14.48 -31.69
N VAL A 799 -22.46 -14.54 -30.73
CA VAL A 799 -21.53 -13.47 -30.33
C VAL A 799 -20.42 -13.22 -31.34
N TRP A 800 -20.16 -14.18 -32.21
CA TRP A 800 -19.12 -14.08 -33.24
C TRP A 800 -19.56 -13.27 -34.46
N SER A 801 -20.77 -12.70 -34.44
CA SER A 801 -21.28 -11.82 -35.49
C SER A 801 -20.87 -10.35 -35.26
N TYR A 802 -20.18 -9.77 -36.24
CA TYR A 802 -19.78 -8.35 -36.27
C TYR A 802 -20.46 -7.62 -37.43
N GLU A 803 -20.30 -6.29 -37.53
CA GLU A 803 -20.84 -5.54 -38.69
C GLU A 803 -20.16 -6.00 -39.99
N GLY A 804 -20.82 -6.90 -40.73
CA GLY A 804 -20.38 -7.34 -42.05
C GLY A 804 -19.99 -8.82 -42.19
N GLY A 805 -20.05 -9.63 -41.12
CA GLY A 805 -19.74 -11.05 -41.18
C GLY A 805 -19.85 -11.75 -39.82
N ASN A 806 -19.44 -13.01 -39.76
CA ASN A 806 -19.21 -13.71 -38.50
C ASN A 806 -17.82 -14.38 -38.52
N ILE A 807 -17.18 -14.54 -37.37
CA ILE A 807 -15.81 -15.09 -37.29
C ILE A 807 -15.77 -16.56 -37.69
N TYR A 808 -16.87 -17.31 -37.53
CA TYR A 808 -16.96 -18.68 -38.05
C TYR A 808 -16.80 -18.71 -39.57
N ASP A 809 -17.46 -17.81 -40.31
CA ASP A 809 -17.32 -17.68 -41.76
C ASP A 809 -15.89 -17.32 -42.14
N ASP A 810 -15.23 -16.45 -41.36
CA ASP A 810 -13.83 -16.08 -41.55
C ASP A 810 -12.90 -17.29 -41.34
N ILE A 811 -13.14 -18.11 -40.30
CA ILE A 811 -12.43 -19.37 -40.05
C ILE A 811 -12.66 -20.35 -41.21
N ILE A 812 -13.89 -20.52 -41.69
CA ILE A 812 -14.21 -21.40 -42.82
C ILE A 812 -13.57 -20.90 -44.13
N ILE A 813 -13.54 -19.58 -44.35
CA ILE A 813 -12.83 -18.96 -45.49
C ILE A 813 -11.32 -19.21 -45.38
N ALA A 814 -10.75 -19.06 -44.19
CA ALA A 814 -9.33 -19.31 -43.95
C ALA A 814 -8.95 -20.77 -44.19
N LEU A 815 -9.74 -21.72 -43.65
CA LEU A 815 -9.55 -23.15 -43.88
C LEU A 815 -9.71 -23.54 -45.36
N GLU A 816 -10.64 -22.89 -46.08
CA GLU A 816 -10.79 -23.06 -47.53
C GLU A 816 -9.57 -22.59 -48.32
N ASN A 817 -8.89 -21.54 -47.85
CA ASN A 817 -7.72 -20.95 -48.50
C ASN A 817 -6.38 -21.59 -48.09
N LYS A 818 -6.35 -22.44 -47.06
CA LYS A 818 -5.12 -23.13 -46.63
C LYS A 818 -4.72 -24.18 -47.67
N GLU A 819 -3.46 -24.09 -48.13
CA GLU A 819 -2.89 -24.97 -49.16
C GLU A 819 -3.06 -26.45 -48.75
N GLY A 820 -3.53 -27.29 -49.67
CA GLY A 820 -3.87 -28.70 -49.41
C GLY A 820 -5.30 -28.95 -48.93
N LEU A 821 -5.78 -28.29 -47.87
CA LEU A 821 -7.10 -28.56 -47.27
C LEU A 821 -8.28 -28.22 -48.20
N GLY A 822 -8.24 -27.05 -48.83
CA GLY A 822 -9.30 -26.57 -49.74
C GLY A 822 -9.47 -27.41 -51.03
N GLU A 823 -8.47 -28.22 -51.39
CA GLU A 823 -8.51 -29.07 -52.57
C GLU A 823 -9.35 -30.33 -52.35
N PHE A 824 -9.27 -30.93 -51.15
CA PHE A 824 -9.99 -32.16 -50.81
C PHE A 824 -11.35 -31.91 -50.15
N ILE A 825 -11.51 -30.77 -49.46
CA ILE A 825 -12.70 -30.44 -48.68
C ILE A 825 -13.58 -29.39 -49.39
N ASN A 826 -14.90 -29.62 -49.36
CA ASN A 826 -15.92 -28.72 -49.87
C ASN A 826 -16.45 -27.79 -48.76
N PHE A 827 -15.65 -26.78 -48.39
CA PHE A 827 -16.05 -25.76 -47.43
C PHE A 827 -17.27 -24.94 -47.85
N GLY A 828 -17.61 -24.91 -49.15
CA GLY A 828 -18.83 -24.28 -49.65
C GLY A 828 -20.13 -24.88 -49.08
N ALA A 829 -20.13 -26.16 -48.70
CA ALA A 829 -21.27 -26.78 -48.02
C ALA A 829 -21.43 -26.29 -46.58
N ALA A 830 -20.33 -26.00 -45.89
CA ALA A 830 -20.32 -25.50 -44.51
C ALA A 830 -20.78 -24.03 -44.40
N LYS A 831 -20.68 -23.25 -45.48
CA LYS A 831 -21.11 -21.84 -45.54
C LYS A 831 -22.63 -21.64 -45.71
N LEU A 832 -23.40 -22.70 -45.96
CA LEU A 832 -24.85 -22.58 -46.16
C LEU A 832 -25.57 -22.47 -44.79
N GLU A 833 -26.27 -21.34 -44.55
CA GLU A 833 -26.91 -20.96 -43.28
C GLU A 833 -27.85 -22.03 -42.64
N ASN A 834 -28.26 -23.07 -43.36
CA ASN A 834 -29.11 -24.14 -42.84
C ASN A 834 -28.36 -25.20 -41.99
N PHE A 835 -27.03 -25.11 -41.85
CA PHE A 835 -26.23 -26.06 -41.06
C PHE A 835 -25.80 -25.52 -39.68
N VAL A 836 -26.16 -24.28 -39.35
CA VAL A 836 -25.75 -23.51 -38.15
C VAL A 836 -26.53 -23.92 -36.87
N GLY A 837 -27.03 -25.15 -36.79
CA GLY A 837 -27.95 -25.57 -35.70
C GLY A 837 -27.86 -27.02 -35.24
N GLY A 838 -26.80 -27.75 -35.57
CA GLY A 838 -26.61 -29.14 -35.15
C GLY A 838 -25.15 -29.57 -35.18
N GLU A 839 -24.89 -30.82 -34.75
CA GLU A 839 -23.59 -31.52 -34.72
C GLU A 839 -23.01 -31.75 -36.15
N PHE A 840 -23.07 -30.76 -37.04
CA PHE A 840 -22.74 -30.90 -38.46
C PHE A 840 -21.28 -31.30 -38.66
N TRP A 841 -20.34 -30.53 -38.12
CA TRP A 841 -18.91 -30.81 -38.21
C TRP A 841 -18.57 -32.10 -37.50
N SER A 842 -19.12 -32.34 -36.31
CA SER A 842 -18.91 -33.60 -35.57
C SER A 842 -19.39 -34.80 -36.38
N ILE A 843 -20.55 -34.72 -37.04
CA ILE A 843 -21.09 -35.81 -37.87
C ILE A 843 -20.26 -36.01 -39.15
N GLU A 844 -19.88 -34.93 -39.84
CA GLU A 844 -19.11 -35.01 -41.09
C GLU A 844 -17.68 -35.49 -40.82
N LEU A 845 -17.01 -34.96 -39.79
CA LEU A 845 -15.65 -35.32 -39.44
C LEU A 845 -15.55 -36.70 -38.79
N ASN A 846 -16.53 -37.15 -38.00
CA ASN A 846 -16.51 -38.52 -37.46
C ASN A 846 -16.72 -39.57 -38.58
N ALA A 847 -17.54 -39.26 -39.59
CA ALA A 847 -17.66 -40.10 -40.77
C ALA A 847 -16.32 -40.23 -41.53
N TYR A 848 -15.54 -39.16 -41.58
CA TYR A 848 -14.19 -39.14 -42.14
C TYR A 848 -13.17 -39.87 -41.27
N LYS A 849 -13.22 -39.66 -39.94
CA LYS A 849 -12.43 -40.37 -38.94
C LYS A 849 -12.53 -41.87 -39.12
N THR A 850 -13.76 -42.38 -39.26
CA THR A 850 -14.03 -43.82 -39.51
C THR A 850 -13.31 -44.31 -40.78
N SER A 851 -13.26 -43.49 -41.83
CA SER A 851 -12.60 -43.83 -43.10
C SER A 851 -11.06 -43.81 -42.96
N LEU A 852 -10.52 -42.80 -42.26
CA LEU A 852 -9.09 -42.66 -41.98
C LEU A 852 -8.57 -43.76 -41.07
N GLU A 853 -9.28 -44.07 -39.97
CA GLU A 853 -8.94 -45.17 -39.06
C GLU A 853 -8.82 -46.48 -39.83
N ARG A 854 -9.73 -46.74 -40.79
CA ARG A 854 -9.67 -47.94 -41.60
C ARG A 854 -8.48 -47.95 -42.56
N LEU A 855 -8.19 -46.83 -43.22
CA LEU A 855 -7.02 -46.69 -44.10
C LEU A 855 -5.69 -46.81 -43.34
N ILE A 856 -5.60 -46.24 -42.15
CA ILE A 856 -4.39 -46.27 -41.31
C ILE A 856 -4.18 -47.66 -40.69
N SER A 857 -5.26 -48.38 -40.36
CA SER A 857 -5.18 -49.75 -39.81
C SER A 857 -4.62 -50.81 -40.78
N LYS A 858 -4.47 -50.48 -42.06
CA LYS A 858 -3.97 -51.38 -43.10
C LYS A 858 -2.59 -50.92 -43.55
N THR A 859 -1.63 -51.84 -43.63
CA THR A 859 -0.28 -51.56 -44.13
C THR A 859 -0.02 -52.22 -45.47
N ILE A 860 0.82 -51.58 -46.27
CA ILE A 860 1.31 -52.04 -47.57
C ILE A 860 2.83 -51.86 -47.61
N THR A 861 3.54 -52.78 -48.27
CA THR A 861 4.96 -52.59 -48.56
C THR A 861 5.12 -52.06 -49.99
N LEU A 862 5.48 -50.79 -50.15
CA LEU A 862 5.81 -50.18 -51.45
C LEU A 862 7.30 -49.81 -51.45
N ASP A 863 8.00 -50.14 -52.53
CA ASP A 863 9.44 -49.88 -52.70
C ASP A 863 10.35 -50.37 -51.54
N GLY A 864 9.89 -51.38 -50.78
CA GLY A 864 10.61 -51.96 -49.65
C GLY A 864 10.36 -51.28 -48.30
N GLU A 865 9.48 -50.28 -48.23
CA GLU A 865 9.04 -49.63 -47.00
C GLU A 865 7.60 -50.03 -46.66
N GLU A 866 7.37 -50.45 -45.42
CA GLU A 866 6.02 -50.68 -44.90
C GLU A 866 5.38 -49.32 -44.56
N LYS A 867 4.29 -48.99 -45.24
CA LYS A 867 3.54 -47.75 -45.08
C LYS A 867 2.09 -48.09 -44.78
N ASN A 868 1.39 -47.25 -44.02
CA ASN A 868 -0.07 -47.40 -43.94
C ASN A 868 -0.71 -47.03 -45.29
N LEU A 869 -1.92 -47.52 -45.56
CA LEU A 869 -2.55 -47.42 -46.87
C LEU A 869 -2.81 -45.97 -47.28
N LEU A 870 -3.13 -45.11 -46.31
CA LEU A 870 -3.29 -43.68 -46.52
C LEU A 870 -1.98 -43.02 -46.99
N THR A 871 -0.87 -43.32 -46.32
CA THR A 871 0.47 -42.79 -46.68
C THR A 871 0.88 -43.28 -48.06
N ALA A 872 0.62 -44.56 -48.37
CA ALA A 872 0.87 -45.12 -49.69
C ALA A 872 0.07 -44.42 -50.80
N ILE A 873 -1.19 -44.04 -50.55
CA ILE A 873 -2.02 -43.26 -51.48
C ILE A 873 -1.48 -41.84 -51.64
N LEU A 874 -1.15 -41.15 -50.54
CA LEU A 874 -0.66 -39.77 -50.56
C LEU A 874 0.72 -39.64 -51.24
N ASP A 875 1.58 -40.65 -51.09
CA ASP A 875 2.89 -40.72 -51.74
C ASP A 875 2.81 -40.99 -53.25
N GLY A 876 1.60 -41.19 -53.79
CA GLY A 876 1.38 -41.56 -55.20
C GLY A 876 1.87 -42.98 -55.53
N GLY A 877 1.77 -43.89 -54.55
CA GLY A 877 2.13 -45.30 -54.71
C GLY A 877 1.38 -45.98 -55.86
N ASP A 878 1.95 -47.08 -56.38
CA ASP A 878 1.31 -47.85 -57.46
C ASP A 878 -0.09 -48.30 -57.01
N ILE A 879 -1.11 -47.71 -57.64
CA ILE A 879 -2.51 -47.97 -57.31
C ILE A 879 -2.86 -49.45 -57.46
N THR A 880 -2.16 -50.19 -58.32
CA THR A 880 -2.34 -51.64 -58.49
C THR A 880 -1.92 -52.38 -57.22
N GLU A 881 -0.78 -52.03 -56.64
CA GLU A 881 -0.30 -52.61 -55.39
C GLU A 881 -1.17 -52.18 -54.20
N ILE A 882 -1.62 -50.91 -54.18
CA ILE A 882 -2.59 -50.40 -53.20
C ILE A 882 -3.90 -51.17 -53.29
N VAL A 883 -4.43 -51.38 -54.50
CA VAL A 883 -5.66 -52.12 -54.76
C VAL A 883 -5.52 -53.59 -54.35
N LYS A 884 -4.37 -54.23 -54.59
CA LYS A 884 -4.10 -55.61 -54.17
C LYS A 884 -4.25 -55.79 -52.66
N THR A 885 -3.88 -54.80 -51.84
CA THR A 885 -4.05 -54.91 -50.37
C THR A 885 -5.50 -54.94 -49.90
N PHE A 886 -6.45 -54.48 -50.72
CA PHE A 886 -7.86 -54.69 -50.46
C PHE A 886 -8.33 -56.12 -50.77
N THR A 887 -7.53 -56.94 -51.47
CA THR A 887 -7.94 -58.27 -52.00
C THR A 887 -7.25 -59.48 -51.38
N THR A 888 -6.24 -59.29 -50.51
CA THR A 888 -5.47 -60.40 -49.93
C THR A 888 -6.30 -61.21 -48.91
N GLU A 889 -6.80 -62.36 -49.37
CA GLU A 889 -7.28 -63.58 -48.67
C GLU A 889 -8.37 -63.53 -47.59
N ASP A 890 -8.84 -62.39 -47.10
CA ASP A 890 -9.97 -62.34 -46.16
C ASP A 890 -11.29 -61.90 -46.84
N THR A 891 -12.41 -62.54 -46.49
CA THR A 891 -13.77 -62.32 -47.05
C THR A 891 -14.35 -60.90 -46.90
N ASP A 892 -13.55 -59.93 -46.43
CA ASP A 892 -13.97 -58.62 -45.96
C ASP A 892 -13.68 -57.45 -46.94
N VAL A 893 -13.23 -57.73 -48.18
CA VAL A 893 -13.02 -56.70 -49.24
C VAL A 893 -14.25 -55.80 -49.40
N THR A 894 -15.43 -56.42 -49.33
CA THR A 894 -16.72 -55.73 -49.43
C THR A 894 -16.90 -54.74 -48.27
N ASN A 895 -16.47 -55.11 -47.08
CA ASN A 895 -16.61 -54.33 -45.85
C ASN A 895 -15.59 -53.19 -45.79
N ASP A 896 -14.37 -53.39 -46.31
CA ASP A 896 -13.32 -52.36 -46.33
C ASP A 896 -13.66 -51.24 -47.32
N VAL A 897 -14.07 -51.60 -48.54
CA VAL A 897 -14.52 -50.61 -49.54
C VAL A 897 -15.76 -49.88 -49.04
N ASP A 898 -16.72 -50.57 -48.43
CA ASP A 898 -17.91 -49.93 -47.86
C ASP A 898 -17.56 -49.01 -46.69
N THR A 899 -16.66 -49.42 -45.79
CA THR A 899 -16.28 -48.62 -44.61
C THR A 899 -15.48 -47.38 -44.99
N ILE A 900 -14.66 -47.44 -46.04
CA ILE A 900 -13.81 -46.32 -46.47
C ILE A 900 -14.55 -45.40 -47.44
N MET A 901 -15.17 -45.94 -48.48
CA MET A 901 -15.70 -45.11 -49.57
C MET A 901 -17.12 -44.63 -49.33
N LYS A 902 -17.95 -45.38 -48.59
CA LYS A 902 -19.34 -44.97 -48.34
C LYS A 902 -19.43 -43.65 -47.57
N PRO A 903 -18.66 -43.42 -46.47
CA PRO A 903 -18.70 -42.13 -45.79
C PRO A 903 -18.21 -41.00 -46.69
N ILE A 904 -17.22 -41.22 -47.56
CA ILE A 904 -16.70 -40.22 -48.48
C ILE A 904 -17.73 -39.85 -49.58
N LEU A 905 -18.45 -40.84 -50.11
CA LEU A 905 -19.45 -40.66 -51.17
C LEU A 905 -20.76 -40.01 -50.70
N GLU A 906 -21.19 -40.30 -49.46
CA GLU A 906 -22.48 -39.84 -48.92
C GLU A 906 -22.40 -38.45 -48.28
N ARG A 907 -21.19 -37.94 -48.02
CA ARG A 907 -20.95 -36.70 -47.26
C ARG A 907 -20.64 -35.51 -48.14
N GLN A 908 -21.27 -34.37 -47.84
CA GLN A 908 -21.13 -33.16 -48.68
C GLN A 908 -19.76 -32.51 -48.53
N LEU A 909 -19.14 -32.64 -47.35
CA LEU A 909 -17.82 -32.06 -47.07
C LEU A 909 -16.70 -32.72 -47.89
N PHE A 910 -16.84 -34.02 -48.20
CA PHE A 910 -15.82 -34.80 -48.92
C PHE A 910 -16.11 -34.98 -50.41
N LYS A 911 -17.09 -34.23 -50.95
CA LYS A 911 -17.51 -34.37 -52.35
C LYS A 911 -16.37 -34.16 -53.35
N LYS A 912 -15.45 -33.22 -53.09
CA LYS A 912 -14.27 -33.01 -53.95
C LYS A 912 -13.34 -34.22 -53.95
N LEU A 913 -13.00 -34.74 -52.77
CA LEU A 913 -12.23 -35.97 -52.60
C LEU A 913 -12.91 -37.17 -53.30
N ALA A 914 -14.22 -37.33 -53.11
CA ALA A 914 -15.00 -38.40 -53.74
C ALA A 914 -14.91 -38.34 -55.27
N ILE A 915 -15.07 -37.15 -55.87
CA ILE A 915 -14.94 -36.94 -57.32
C ILE A 915 -13.54 -37.27 -57.79
N MET A 916 -12.50 -36.81 -57.07
CA MET A 916 -11.11 -37.10 -57.41
C MET A 916 -10.83 -38.61 -57.45
N VAL A 917 -11.27 -39.35 -56.43
CA VAL A 917 -11.10 -40.81 -56.37
C VAL A 917 -11.85 -41.49 -57.52
N LEU A 918 -13.06 -41.04 -57.84
CA LEU A 918 -13.86 -41.62 -58.92
C LEU A 918 -13.33 -41.27 -60.32
N ASP A 919 -12.80 -40.06 -60.52
CA ASP A 919 -12.12 -39.66 -61.76
C ASP A 919 -10.85 -40.50 -61.97
N GLU A 920 -10.06 -40.74 -60.92
CA GLU A 920 -8.88 -41.61 -60.99
C GLU A 920 -9.28 -43.06 -61.27
N LEU A 921 -10.33 -43.57 -60.61
CA LEU A 921 -10.82 -44.91 -60.89
C LEU A 921 -11.33 -45.04 -62.33
N ASN A 922 -12.04 -44.04 -62.84
CA ASN A 922 -12.46 -43.97 -64.24
C ASN A 922 -11.25 -44.08 -65.18
N PHE A 923 -10.17 -43.36 -64.88
CA PHE A 923 -8.92 -43.42 -65.65
C PHE A 923 -8.22 -44.79 -65.55
N GLN A 924 -8.22 -45.42 -64.37
CA GLN A 924 -7.61 -46.75 -64.21
C GLN A 924 -8.42 -47.84 -64.92
N VAL A 925 -9.75 -47.77 -64.90
CA VAL A 925 -10.59 -48.71 -65.67
C VAL A 925 -10.43 -48.46 -67.19
N GLU A 926 -10.23 -47.23 -67.64
CA GLU A 926 -9.87 -46.93 -69.03
C GLU A 926 -8.56 -47.62 -69.45
N LYS A 927 -7.53 -47.63 -68.60
CA LYS A 927 -6.26 -48.31 -68.91
C LYS A 927 -6.43 -49.81 -69.16
N ILE A 928 -7.33 -50.48 -68.45
CA ILE A 928 -7.65 -51.91 -68.67
C ILE A 928 -8.12 -52.15 -70.11
N THR A 929 -8.81 -51.17 -70.71
CA THR A 929 -9.38 -51.28 -72.07
C THR A 929 -8.44 -50.85 -73.20
N ASN A 930 -7.36 -50.12 -72.90
CA ASN A 930 -6.59 -49.36 -73.88
C ASN A 930 -5.18 -49.87 -74.18
N GLU A 931 -4.78 -51.08 -73.75
CA GLU A 931 -3.46 -51.65 -74.12
C GLU A 931 -3.25 -51.78 -75.66
N SER A 932 -4.30 -51.64 -76.47
CA SER A 932 -4.25 -51.69 -77.94
C SER A 932 -4.51 -50.37 -78.67
N VAL A 933 -4.81 -49.26 -77.97
CA VAL A 933 -5.07 -47.95 -78.61
C VAL A 933 -3.90 -46.99 -78.35
N THR A 934 -3.21 -46.59 -79.42
CA THR A 934 -2.03 -45.72 -79.36
C THR A 934 -2.29 -44.40 -78.62
N GLU A 935 -1.33 -44.04 -77.75
CA GLU A 935 -1.24 -42.81 -76.97
C GLU A 935 -1.85 -41.57 -77.65
N ASP A 936 -2.74 -40.88 -76.92
CA ASP A 936 -3.03 -39.42 -76.95
C ASP A 936 -4.53 -39.01 -77.01
N THR A 937 -5.45 -39.79 -76.41
CA THR A 937 -6.84 -39.33 -76.20
C THR A 937 -7.47 -39.86 -74.91
N SER A 938 -7.25 -39.22 -73.74
CA SER A 938 -8.16 -39.41 -72.59
C SER A 938 -9.46 -38.65 -72.90
N THR A 939 -10.41 -39.30 -73.56
CA THR A 939 -11.72 -38.68 -73.91
C THR A 939 -12.70 -38.65 -72.74
N LEU A 940 -12.35 -39.23 -71.59
CA LEU A 940 -13.22 -39.23 -70.42
C LEU A 940 -13.44 -37.81 -69.89
N THR A 941 -14.71 -37.42 -69.81
CA THR A 941 -15.10 -36.16 -69.21
C THR A 941 -15.07 -36.32 -67.70
N LYS A 942 -14.40 -35.40 -66.98
CA LYS A 942 -14.42 -35.38 -65.51
C LYS A 942 -15.83 -35.37 -64.97
N ILE A 943 -16.05 -36.05 -63.84
CA ILE A 943 -17.35 -36.11 -63.18
C ILE A 943 -17.76 -34.69 -62.76
N PRO A 944 -18.94 -34.19 -63.19
CA PRO A 944 -19.41 -32.86 -62.79
C PRO A 944 -19.54 -32.73 -61.26
N PHE A 945 -19.16 -31.59 -60.70
CA PHE A 945 -19.26 -31.34 -59.26
C PHE A 945 -20.70 -31.41 -58.73
N GLU A 946 -21.68 -31.14 -59.58
CA GLU A 946 -23.11 -31.17 -59.25
C GLU A 946 -23.67 -32.61 -59.12
N THR A 947 -22.89 -33.63 -59.49
CA THR A 947 -23.33 -35.04 -59.48
C THR A 947 -23.75 -35.47 -58.06
N ASP A 948 -24.88 -36.16 -57.95
CA ASP A 948 -25.42 -36.65 -56.68
C ASP A 948 -24.80 -38.00 -56.31
N LEU A 949 -23.55 -37.95 -55.84
CA LEU A 949 -22.78 -39.15 -55.49
C LEU A 949 -23.43 -39.97 -54.36
N ALA A 950 -24.13 -39.31 -53.44
CA ALA A 950 -24.83 -39.97 -52.35
C ALA A 950 -25.98 -40.83 -52.88
N ALA A 951 -26.77 -40.33 -53.82
CA ALA A 951 -27.85 -41.11 -54.46
C ALA A 951 -27.32 -42.30 -55.28
N GLN A 952 -26.07 -42.21 -55.76
CA GLN A 952 -25.40 -43.24 -56.56
C GLN A 952 -24.48 -44.17 -55.75
N SER A 953 -24.34 -43.96 -54.43
CA SER A 953 -23.27 -44.56 -53.63
C SER A 953 -23.25 -46.08 -53.72
N THR A 954 -24.42 -46.73 -53.71
CA THR A 954 -24.52 -48.20 -53.76
C THR A 954 -24.03 -48.78 -55.09
N ASP A 955 -24.43 -48.17 -56.20
CA ASP A 955 -24.01 -48.62 -57.55
C ASP A 955 -22.52 -48.33 -57.76
N ILE A 956 -22.04 -47.16 -57.31
CA ILE A 956 -20.63 -46.78 -57.36
C ILE A 956 -19.78 -47.78 -56.56
N LEU A 957 -20.17 -48.10 -55.32
CA LEU A 957 -19.46 -49.07 -54.49
C LEU A 957 -19.45 -50.46 -55.12
N THR A 958 -20.53 -50.85 -55.79
CA THR A 958 -20.60 -52.12 -56.53
C THR A 958 -19.61 -52.13 -57.69
N VAL A 959 -19.55 -51.05 -58.48
CA VAL A 959 -18.56 -50.90 -59.56
C VAL A 959 -17.14 -50.94 -59.02
N ILE A 960 -16.83 -50.20 -57.95
CA ILE A 960 -15.50 -50.20 -57.31
C ILE A 960 -15.10 -51.62 -56.92
N LYS A 961 -15.97 -52.37 -56.24
CA LYS A 961 -15.69 -53.73 -55.77
C LYS A 961 -15.42 -54.69 -56.93
N GLU A 962 -16.24 -54.65 -57.98
CA GLU A 962 -16.05 -55.51 -59.15
C GLU A 962 -14.83 -55.09 -59.99
N ALA A 963 -14.52 -53.79 -60.05
CA ALA A 963 -13.32 -53.28 -60.73
C ALA A 963 -12.05 -53.72 -60.01
N ILE A 964 -12.02 -53.61 -58.68
CA ILE A 964 -10.92 -54.10 -57.85
C ILE A 964 -10.69 -55.60 -58.10
N LYS A 965 -11.74 -56.42 -58.11
CA LYS A 965 -11.62 -57.86 -58.41
C LYS A 965 -11.01 -58.08 -59.79
N ALA A 966 -11.51 -57.38 -60.81
CA ALA A 966 -11.04 -57.53 -62.18
C ALA A 966 -9.57 -57.12 -62.35
N ILE A 967 -9.14 -56.02 -61.73
CA ILE A 967 -7.75 -55.51 -61.79
C ILE A 967 -6.76 -56.51 -61.16
N THR A 968 -7.20 -57.29 -60.16
CA THR A 968 -6.32 -58.22 -59.44
C THR A 968 -6.15 -59.60 -60.08
N LEU A 969 -6.84 -59.88 -61.20
CA LEU A 969 -6.70 -61.15 -61.90
C LEU A 969 -5.39 -61.22 -62.71
N GLU A 970 -4.63 -62.30 -62.56
CA GLU A 970 -3.47 -62.58 -63.41
C GLU A 970 -3.93 -63.24 -64.71
N ASN A 971 -3.95 -62.48 -65.82
CA ASN A 971 -4.47 -62.88 -67.14
C ASN A 971 -6.00 -63.14 -67.15
N PRO A 972 -6.83 -62.12 -66.92
CA PRO A 972 -8.28 -62.26 -66.93
C PRO A 972 -8.77 -62.73 -68.29
N GLU A 973 -9.63 -63.75 -68.30
CA GLU A 973 -10.39 -64.13 -69.47
C GLU A 973 -11.53 -63.13 -69.69
N ILE A 974 -12.08 -63.06 -70.91
CA ILE A 974 -13.17 -62.12 -71.21
C ILE A 974 -14.38 -62.36 -70.29
N SER A 975 -14.63 -63.62 -69.93
CA SER A 975 -15.67 -64.08 -69.00
C SER A 975 -15.54 -63.45 -67.60
N ASP A 976 -14.30 -63.19 -67.16
CA ASP A 976 -14.00 -62.61 -65.85
C ASP A 976 -14.42 -61.14 -65.72
N TYR A 977 -14.59 -60.43 -66.84
CA TYR A 977 -15.06 -59.04 -66.87
C TYR A 977 -16.59 -58.91 -66.83
N ARG A 978 -17.34 -60.01 -66.97
CA ARG A 978 -18.82 -60.00 -67.01
C ARG A 978 -19.45 -59.38 -65.74
N PRO A 979 -18.99 -59.66 -64.50
CA PRO A 979 -19.52 -59.01 -63.30
C PRO A 979 -19.28 -57.49 -63.29
N LEU A 980 -18.08 -57.05 -63.70
CA LEU A 980 -17.73 -55.63 -63.81
C LEU A 980 -18.59 -54.93 -64.86
N LEU A 981 -18.76 -55.54 -66.04
CA LEU A 981 -19.59 -54.99 -67.12
C LEU A 981 -21.05 -54.83 -66.67
N ASN A 982 -21.61 -55.79 -65.94
CA ASN A 982 -22.96 -55.71 -65.38
C ASN A 982 -23.10 -54.61 -64.33
N ALA A 983 -22.09 -54.44 -63.45
CA ALA A 983 -22.08 -53.36 -62.47
C ALA A 983 -21.99 -51.99 -63.14
N LEU A 984 -21.10 -51.85 -64.13
CA LEU A 984 -20.93 -50.64 -64.94
C LEU A 984 -22.21 -50.29 -65.70
N LYS A 985 -22.86 -51.28 -66.33
CA LYS A 985 -24.15 -51.14 -67.01
C LYS A 985 -25.23 -50.65 -66.07
N THR A 986 -25.36 -51.29 -64.90
CA THR A 986 -26.35 -50.94 -63.89
C THR A 986 -26.18 -49.49 -63.45
N ASN A 987 -24.94 -49.07 -63.16
CA ASN A 987 -24.65 -47.68 -62.83
C ASN A 987 -24.98 -46.74 -63.99
N ALA A 988 -24.57 -47.08 -65.21
CA ALA A 988 -24.72 -46.25 -66.42
C ALA A 988 -26.19 -46.05 -66.85
N GLU A 989 -27.03 -47.08 -66.72
CA GLU A 989 -28.43 -47.06 -67.17
C GLU A 989 -29.40 -46.50 -66.11
N ASN A 990 -29.05 -46.58 -64.83
CA ASN A 990 -29.86 -46.00 -63.77
C ASN A 990 -29.81 -44.46 -63.83
N THR A 991 -30.97 -43.83 -64.01
CA THR A 991 -31.09 -42.35 -63.91
C THR A 991 -31.23 -41.92 -62.46
N TYR A 992 -30.27 -41.12 -61.99
CA TYR A 992 -30.23 -40.58 -60.62
C TYR A 992 -30.53 -39.10 -60.63
N ASN A 993 -31.71 -38.70 -60.17
CA ASN A 993 -32.15 -37.30 -60.15
C ASN A 993 -32.00 -36.57 -61.50
N GLY A 994 -32.16 -37.30 -62.61
CA GLY A 994 -32.04 -36.77 -63.97
C GLY A 994 -30.60 -36.68 -64.51
N SER A 995 -29.61 -37.13 -63.74
CA SER A 995 -28.22 -37.32 -64.19
C SER A 995 -27.94 -38.77 -64.55
N ASP A 996 -27.03 -38.94 -65.53
CA ASP A 996 -26.49 -40.24 -65.92
C ASP A 996 -25.60 -40.82 -64.81
N GLY A 997 -25.39 -42.14 -64.82
CA GLY A 997 -24.43 -42.80 -63.94
C GLY A 997 -23.00 -42.29 -64.11
N VAL A 998 -22.27 -42.21 -62.99
CA VAL A 998 -20.86 -41.77 -62.94
C VAL A 998 -19.95 -42.54 -63.91
N PHE A 999 -20.20 -43.83 -64.14
CA PHE A 999 -19.36 -44.69 -64.97
C PHE A 999 -19.87 -44.87 -66.41
N LYS A 1000 -20.86 -44.08 -66.87
CA LYS A 1000 -21.50 -44.27 -68.19
C LYS A 1000 -20.53 -44.26 -69.37
N GLN A 1001 -19.52 -43.39 -69.33
CA GLN A 1001 -18.53 -43.31 -70.41
C GLN A 1001 -17.60 -44.52 -70.40
N VAL A 1002 -17.17 -44.96 -69.21
CA VAL A 1002 -16.34 -46.15 -69.03
C VAL A 1002 -17.07 -47.42 -69.46
N TYR A 1003 -18.37 -47.55 -69.13
CA TYR A 1003 -19.21 -48.63 -69.62
C TYR A 1003 -19.20 -48.70 -71.16
N GLY A 1004 -19.40 -47.57 -71.85
CA GLY A 1004 -19.41 -47.52 -73.31
C GLY A 1004 -18.06 -47.90 -73.94
N LEU A 1005 -16.94 -47.53 -73.31
CA LEU A 1005 -15.61 -47.92 -73.77
C LEU A 1005 -15.35 -49.42 -73.58
N LEU A 1006 -15.65 -49.95 -72.39
CA LEU A 1006 -15.46 -51.37 -72.10
C LEU A 1006 -16.39 -52.25 -72.95
N GLU A 1007 -17.64 -51.86 -73.13
CA GLU A 1007 -18.59 -52.55 -74.01
C GLU A 1007 -18.08 -52.60 -75.46
N ALA A 1008 -17.50 -51.50 -75.97
CA ALA A 1008 -16.89 -51.47 -77.30
C ALA A 1008 -15.65 -52.37 -77.40
N TYR A 1009 -14.77 -52.34 -76.39
CA TYR A 1009 -13.57 -53.18 -76.33
C TYR A 1009 -13.93 -54.67 -76.30
N VAL A 1010 -14.80 -55.09 -75.38
CA VAL A 1010 -15.22 -56.49 -75.23
C VAL A 1010 -15.94 -56.96 -76.51
N ASN A 1011 -16.79 -56.13 -77.13
CA ASN A 1011 -17.38 -56.46 -78.43
C ASN A 1011 -16.31 -56.69 -79.51
N SER A 1012 -15.22 -55.92 -79.52
CA SER A 1012 -14.16 -56.08 -80.53
C SER A 1012 -13.34 -57.36 -80.32
N GLU A 1013 -12.95 -57.67 -79.08
CA GLU A 1013 -12.18 -58.88 -78.72
C GLU A 1013 -13.01 -60.17 -78.90
N VAL A 1014 -14.30 -60.14 -78.53
CA VAL A 1014 -15.20 -61.29 -78.72
C VAL A 1014 -15.43 -61.55 -80.22
N LYS A 1015 -15.64 -60.49 -81.02
CA LYS A 1015 -15.71 -60.63 -82.48
C LYS A 1015 -14.40 -61.18 -83.05
N GLY A 1016 -13.24 -60.71 -82.56
CA GLY A 1016 -11.92 -61.24 -82.92
C GLY A 1016 -11.76 -62.74 -82.64
N THR A 1017 -12.14 -63.17 -81.43
CA THR A 1017 -12.14 -64.59 -81.04
C THR A 1017 -13.06 -65.43 -81.94
N ILE A 1018 -14.24 -64.93 -82.30
CA ILE A 1018 -15.14 -65.59 -83.27
C ILE A 1018 -14.47 -65.64 -84.66
N ALA A 1019 -13.75 -64.59 -85.09
CA ALA A 1019 -12.98 -64.58 -86.34
C ALA A 1019 -12.00 -65.73 -86.39
N ASP A 1020 -11.16 -65.82 -85.37
CA ASP A 1020 -10.06 -66.77 -85.31
C ASP A 1020 -10.57 -68.20 -85.23
N ASN A 1021 -11.62 -68.43 -84.43
CA ASN A 1021 -12.24 -69.74 -84.27
C ASN A 1021 -12.90 -70.27 -85.54
N PHE A 1022 -13.55 -69.39 -86.31
CA PHE A 1022 -14.27 -69.79 -87.53
C PHE A 1022 -13.53 -69.46 -88.83
N GLY A 1023 -12.30 -68.94 -88.75
CA GLY A 1023 -11.45 -68.58 -89.89
C GLY A 1023 -11.98 -67.42 -90.74
N LEU A 1024 -12.70 -66.47 -90.13
CA LEU A 1024 -13.34 -65.35 -90.82
C LEU A 1024 -12.41 -64.14 -90.91
N SER A 1025 -12.54 -63.32 -91.95
CA SER A 1025 -11.84 -62.03 -92.01
C SER A 1025 -12.59 -60.94 -91.24
N GLN A 1026 -11.86 -59.96 -90.71
CA GLN A 1026 -12.43 -58.83 -89.96
C GLN A 1026 -13.57 -58.10 -90.71
N ASP A 1027 -13.42 -57.87 -92.02
CA ASP A 1027 -14.43 -57.21 -92.86
C ASP A 1027 -15.81 -57.92 -92.86
N ILE A 1028 -15.86 -59.21 -92.52
CA ILE A 1028 -17.07 -60.03 -92.48
C ILE A 1028 -17.76 -59.90 -91.12
N LEU A 1029 -16.97 -59.78 -90.04
CA LEU A 1029 -17.48 -59.60 -88.68
C LEU A 1029 -18.08 -58.23 -88.44
N ASP A 1030 -17.58 -57.21 -89.13
CA ASP A 1030 -18.19 -55.87 -89.14
C ASP A 1030 -19.61 -55.87 -89.75
N GLY A 1031 -19.96 -56.93 -90.50
CA GLY A 1031 -21.30 -57.16 -91.04
C GLY A 1031 -22.26 -57.87 -90.09
N ILE A 1032 -21.77 -58.45 -88.99
CA ILE A 1032 -22.62 -59.00 -87.91
C ILE A 1032 -23.18 -57.79 -87.14
N GLY A 1033 -24.49 -57.55 -87.29
CA GLY A 1033 -25.22 -56.41 -86.70
C GLY A 1033 -25.22 -56.38 -85.16
N ASP A 1034 -26.10 -55.56 -84.59
CA ASP A 1034 -26.24 -55.31 -83.14
C ASP A 1034 -26.77 -56.55 -82.38
N VAL A 1035 -25.98 -57.63 -82.35
CA VAL A 1035 -26.26 -58.80 -81.52
C VAL A 1035 -25.82 -58.49 -80.08
N PRO A 1036 -26.65 -58.78 -79.06
CA PRO A 1036 -26.28 -58.52 -77.67
C PRO A 1036 -24.94 -59.16 -77.31
N LEU A 1037 -24.08 -58.39 -76.64
CA LEU A 1037 -22.73 -58.83 -76.28
C LEU A 1037 -22.73 -60.13 -75.46
N ASP A 1038 -23.71 -60.33 -74.57
CA ASP A 1038 -23.87 -61.57 -73.80
C ASP A 1038 -24.03 -62.79 -74.72
N THR A 1039 -24.81 -62.66 -75.80
CA THR A 1039 -25.04 -63.73 -76.79
C THR A 1039 -23.79 -64.00 -77.62
N LEU A 1040 -23.00 -62.97 -77.96
CA LEU A 1040 -21.74 -63.14 -78.67
C LEU A 1040 -20.68 -63.85 -77.80
N LEU A 1041 -20.63 -63.53 -76.51
CA LEU A 1041 -19.75 -64.18 -75.54
C LEU A 1041 -20.04 -65.66 -75.39
N ASP A 1042 -21.31 -66.03 -75.20
CA ASP A 1042 -21.72 -67.43 -74.99
C ASP A 1042 -21.39 -68.31 -76.23
N VAL A 1043 -21.55 -67.76 -77.44
CA VAL A 1043 -21.16 -68.42 -78.70
C VAL A 1043 -19.64 -68.56 -78.82
N ALA A 1044 -18.88 -67.51 -78.50
CA ALA A 1044 -17.42 -67.51 -78.58
C ALA A 1044 -16.78 -68.50 -77.60
N GLU A 1045 -17.25 -68.53 -76.34
CA GLU A 1045 -16.78 -69.48 -75.32
C GLU A 1045 -17.07 -70.93 -75.73
N THR A 1046 -18.30 -71.21 -76.16
CA THR A 1046 -18.70 -72.57 -76.58
C THR A 1046 -17.92 -73.03 -77.81
N ALA A 1047 -17.68 -72.13 -78.78
CA ALA A 1047 -16.88 -72.45 -79.97
C ALA A 1047 -15.41 -72.71 -79.61
N THR A 1048 -14.83 -71.93 -78.70
CA THR A 1048 -13.45 -72.09 -78.24
C THR A 1048 -13.27 -73.42 -77.50
N ASP A 1049 -14.16 -73.75 -76.55
CA ASP A 1049 -14.13 -75.04 -75.82
C ASP A 1049 -14.22 -76.24 -76.78
N VAL A 1050 -15.09 -76.16 -77.79
CA VAL A 1050 -15.19 -77.20 -78.83
C VAL A 1050 -13.91 -77.28 -79.66
N LEU A 1051 -13.33 -76.15 -80.07
CA LEU A 1051 -12.08 -76.10 -80.83
C LEU A 1051 -10.87 -76.64 -80.06
N ASP A 1052 -10.76 -76.31 -78.77
CA ASP A 1052 -9.71 -76.84 -77.90
C ASP A 1052 -9.88 -78.36 -77.68
N LYS A 1053 -11.11 -78.85 -77.57
CA LYS A 1053 -11.37 -80.29 -77.54
C LYS A 1053 -11.05 -80.96 -78.88
N ILE A 1054 -11.30 -80.30 -80.01
CA ILE A 1054 -10.92 -80.77 -81.35
C ILE A 1054 -9.39 -80.85 -81.47
N SER A 1055 -8.68 -79.79 -81.10
CA SER A 1055 -7.21 -79.70 -81.22
C SER A 1055 -6.49 -80.75 -80.35
N ASN A 1056 -7.08 -81.08 -79.19
CA ASN A 1056 -6.62 -82.12 -78.28
C ASN A 1056 -7.11 -83.54 -78.64
N GLY A 1057 -7.91 -83.71 -79.70
CA GLY A 1057 -8.43 -85.00 -80.17
C GLY A 1057 -9.49 -85.66 -79.28
N ASN A 1058 -10.13 -84.89 -78.40
CA ASN A 1058 -11.08 -85.36 -77.38
C ASN A 1058 -12.52 -84.88 -77.61
N VAL A 1059 -12.84 -84.31 -78.77
CA VAL A 1059 -14.18 -83.83 -79.07
C VAL A 1059 -15.19 -85.00 -79.14
N THR A 1060 -16.32 -84.86 -78.44
CA THR A 1060 -17.44 -85.83 -78.50
C THR A 1060 -18.61 -85.27 -79.32
N ALA A 1061 -19.55 -86.13 -79.69
CA ALA A 1061 -20.78 -85.68 -80.34
C ALA A 1061 -21.58 -84.71 -79.45
N ASP A 1062 -21.60 -84.93 -78.12
CA ASP A 1062 -22.31 -84.04 -77.18
C ASP A 1062 -21.70 -82.63 -77.13
N ASP A 1063 -20.38 -82.51 -77.22
CA ASP A 1063 -19.69 -81.21 -77.28
C ASP A 1063 -20.09 -80.42 -78.53
N VAL A 1064 -20.10 -81.08 -79.70
CA VAL A 1064 -20.51 -80.44 -80.96
C VAL A 1064 -22.02 -80.17 -80.97
N ASN A 1065 -22.83 -81.03 -80.35
CA ASN A 1065 -24.26 -80.79 -80.20
C ASN A 1065 -24.54 -79.56 -79.33
N SER A 1066 -23.76 -79.30 -78.28
CA SER A 1066 -23.87 -78.07 -77.47
C SER A 1066 -23.60 -76.82 -78.29
N LEU A 1067 -22.59 -76.86 -79.17
CA LEU A 1067 -22.32 -75.77 -80.11
C LEU A 1067 -23.44 -75.62 -81.15
N VAL A 1068 -24.02 -76.73 -81.64
CA VAL A 1068 -25.19 -76.68 -82.53
C VAL A 1068 -26.38 -76.07 -81.81
N ASP A 1069 -26.67 -76.46 -80.58
CA ASP A 1069 -27.78 -75.92 -79.79
C ASP A 1069 -27.62 -74.40 -79.62
N GLU A 1070 -26.41 -73.94 -79.30
CA GLU A 1070 -26.08 -72.52 -79.20
C GLU A 1070 -26.26 -71.79 -80.55
N LEU A 1071 -25.70 -72.31 -81.64
CA LEU A 1071 -25.83 -71.74 -82.99
C LEU A 1071 -27.28 -71.75 -83.51
N THR A 1072 -28.17 -72.57 -82.94
CA THR A 1072 -29.59 -72.64 -83.33
C THR A 1072 -30.50 -71.71 -82.54
N GLY A 1073 -29.96 -70.89 -81.64
CA GLY A 1073 -30.70 -69.82 -80.96
C GLY A 1073 -31.40 -68.89 -81.97
N SER A 1074 -32.63 -68.46 -81.66
CA SER A 1074 -33.45 -67.66 -82.58
C SER A 1074 -32.81 -66.35 -83.03
N ASP A 1075 -31.88 -65.82 -82.23
CA ASP A 1075 -31.24 -64.53 -82.43
C ASP A 1075 -29.92 -64.65 -83.21
N LEU A 1076 -29.53 -65.88 -83.59
CA LEU A 1076 -28.22 -66.20 -84.19
C LEU A 1076 -28.30 -66.60 -85.66
N GLU A 1077 -29.50 -66.62 -86.26
CA GLU A 1077 -29.71 -67.01 -87.67
C GLU A 1077 -28.87 -66.15 -88.64
N GLU A 1078 -28.73 -64.84 -88.35
CA GLU A 1078 -27.93 -63.89 -89.14
C GLU A 1078 -26.42 -64.15 -88.99
N ILE A 1079 -25.95 -64.49 -87.78
CA ILE A 1079 -24.56 -64.86 -87.52
C ILE A 1079 -24.22 -66.15 -88.25
N VAL A 1080 -24.97 -67.23 -88.02
CA VAL A 1080 -24.74 -68.54 -88.66
C VAL A 1080 -24.78 -68.41 -90.18
N THR A 1081 -25.71 -67.63 -90.71
CA THR A 1081 -25.77 -67.32 -92.13
C THR A 1081 -24.50 -66.65 -92.63
N THR A 1082 -24.02 -65.64 -91.91
CA THR A 1082 -22.83 -64.88 -92.30
C THR A 1082 -21.57 -65.73 -92.24
N ILE A 1083 -21.40 -66.56 -91.20
CA ILE A 1083 -20.27 -67.48 -91.08
C ILE A 1083 -20.28 -68.50 -92.23
N ALA A 1084 -21.42 -69.14 -92.48
CA ALA A 1084 -21.56 -70.15 -93.52
C ALA A 1084 -21.39 -69.59 -94.94
N ASP A 1085 -22.05 -68.48 -95.27
CA ASP A 1085 -22.05 -67.91 -96.62
C ASP A 1085 -20.66 -67.41 -97.05
N ASN A 1086 -19.78 -67.11 -96.09
CA ASN A 1086 -18.41 -66.70 -96.33
C ASN A 1086 -17.38 -67.84 -96.21
N GLY A 1087 -17.85 -69.08 -96.07
CA GLY A 1087 -17.00 -70.27 -96.05
C GLY A 1087 -16.21 -70.46 -94.77
N GLY A 1088 -16.70 -69.95 -93.63
CA GLY A 1088 -16.19 -70.33 -92.32
C GLY A 1088 -16.46 -71.80 -92.09
N VAL A 1089 -15.41 -72.57 -91.79
CA VAL A 1089 -15.48 -74.02 -91.58
C VAL A 1089 -14.57 -74.42 -90.43
N LEU A 1090 -15.11 -75.20 -89.49
CA LEU A 1090 -14.37 -75.93 -88.47
C LEU A 1090 -13.75 -77.19 -89.10
N ASP A 1091 -12.78 -76.97 -89.99
CA ASP A 1091 -12.01 -78.05 -90.58
C ASP A 1091 -11.20 -78.73 -89.46
N ASN A 1092 -11.38 -80.05 -89.28
CA ASN A 1092 -10.68 -81.00 -88.37
C ASN A 1092 -11.57 -81.77 -87.37
N ILE A 1093 -12.91 -81.67 -87.46
CA ILE A 1093 -13.78 -82.60 -86.70
C ILE A 1093 -13.51 -84.06 -87.15
N PRO A 1094 -13.24 -85.03 -86.25
CA PRO A 1094 -13.03 -86.42 -86.63
C PRO A 1094 -14.24 -87.01 -87.37
N GLU A 1095 -14.00 -87.82 -88.41
CA GLU A 1095 -15.07 -88.39 -89.26
C GLU A 1095 -16.12 -89.21 -88.48
N GLU A 1096 -15.72 -89.84 -87.36
CA GLU A 1096 -16.65 -90.55 -86.47
C GLU A 1096 -17.65 -89.59 -85.81
N VAL A 1097 -17.19 -88.42 -85.38
CA VAL A 1097 -18.03 -87.38 -84.76
C VAL A 1097 -18.91 -86.69 -85.81
N LYS A 1098 -18.37 -86.44 -87.02
CA LYS A 1098 -19.17 -85.87 -88.13
C LYS A 1098 -20.39 -86.73 -88.48
N SER A 1099 -20.25 -88.05 -88.47
CA SER A 1099 -21.36 -88.97 -88.75
C SER A 1099 -22.46 -88.88 -87.70
N ASP A 1100 -22.09 -88.80 -86.41
CA ASP A 1100 -23.05 -88.73 -85.32
C ASP A 1100 -23.75 -87.35 -85.27
N VAL A 1101 -22.99 -86.27 -85.47
CA VAL A 1101 -23.50 -84.90 -85.51
C VAL A 1101 -24.38 -84.66 -86.74
N SER A 1102 -24.07 -85.25 -87.90
CA SER A 1102 -24.93 -85.20 -89.09
C SER A 1102 -26.32 -85.78 -88.78
N GLY A 1103 -26.36 -86.91 -88.06
CA GLY A 1103 -27.62 -87.50 -87.57
C GLY A 1103 -28.34 -86.59 -86.57
N TYR A 1104 -27.63 -85.84 -85.73
CA TYR A 1104 -28.23 -84.87 -84.81
C TYR A 1104 -28.87 -83.70 -85.57
N ILE A 1105 -28.12 -83.05 -86.47
CA ILE A 1105 -28.59 -81.90 -87.28
C ILE A 1105 -29.82 -82.27 -88.12
N GLU A 1106 -29.85 -83.47 -88.72
CA GLU A 1106 -31.02 -83.94 -89.47
C GLU A 1106 -32.28 -84.00 -88.59
N ASN A 1107 -32.13 -84.33 -87.30
CA ASN A 1107 -33.22 -84.48 -86.35
C ASN A 1107 -33.62 -83.17 -85.63
N THR A 1108 -32.76 -82.14 -85.61
CA THR A 1108 -33.06 -80.84 -85.01
C THR A 1108 -34.22 -80.15 -85.74
N GLN A 1109 -35.19 -79.55 -85.04
CA GLN A 1109 -36.37 -78.92 -85.65
C GLN A 1109 -36.13 -77.48 -86.13
N ILE A 1110 -35.13 -77.27 -86.99
CA ILE A 1110 -34.83 -75.96 -87.62
C ILE A 1110 -35.05 -76.01 -89.15
N ASP A 1111 -35.12 -74.84 -89.80
CA ASP A 1111 -35.28 -74.75 -91.25
C ASP A 1111 -34.12 -75.44 -91.98
N GLN A 1112 -34.42 -76.09 -93.11
CA GLN A 1112 -33.44 -76.85 -93.87
C GLN A 1112 -32.27 -75.97 -94.34
N GLY A 1113 -32.51 -74.71 -94.69
CA GLY A 1113 -31.46 -73.78 -95.08
C GLY A 1113 -30.47 -73.49 -93.94
N LEU A 1114 -30.95 -73.43 -92.69
CA LEU A 1114 -30.09 -73.25 -91.52
C LEU A 1114 -29.33 -74.54 -91.19
N LYS A 1115 -29.95 -75.72 -91.34
CA LYS A 1115 -29.26 -77.02 -91.21
C LYS A 1115 -28.10 -77.14 -92.20
N ASP A 1116 -28.34 -76.76 -93.44
CA ASP A 1116 -27.35 -76.83 -94.51
C ASP A 1116 -26.15 -75.92 -94.18
N LYS A 1117 -26.43 -74.72 -93.65
CA LYS A 1117 -25.41 -73.75 -93.22
C LYS A 1117 -24.62 -74.19 -91.98
N ILE A 1118 -25.29 -74.74 -90.96
CA ILE A 1118 -24.60 -75.30 -89.79
C ILE A 1118 -23.73 -76.49 -90.19
N SER A 1119 -24.24 -77.35 -91.08
CA SER A 1119 -23.47 -78.48 -91.62
C SER A 1119 -22.24 -78.00 -92.39
N GLN A 1120 -22.38 -76.91 -93.15
CA GLN A 1120 -21.28 -76.25 -93.84
C GLN A 1120 -20.24 -75.71 -92.86
N ILE A 1121 -20.65 -75.02 -91.81
CA ILE A 1121 -19.75 -74.50 -90.77
C ILE A 1121 -19.00 -75.64 -90.07
N LEU A 1122 -19.65 -76.78 -89.85
CA LEU A 1122 -19.01 -77.93 -89.18
C LEU A 1122 -18.18 -78.80 -90.14
N GLY A 1123 -18.08 -78.44 -91.43
CA GLY A 1123 -17.31 -79.22 -92.41
C GLY A 1123 -17.88 -80.63 -92.65
N ILE A 1124 -19.19 -80.79 -92.43
CA ILE A 1124 -19.95 -82.02 -92.66
C ILE A 1124 -20.51 -81.91 -94.09
N GLY A 1125 -19.81 -82.53 -95.04
CA GLY A 1125 -20.21 -82.48 -96.45
C GLY A 1125 -21.58 -83.12 -96.68
N ALA A 1126 -22.47 -82.40 -97.37
CA ALA A 1126 -23.79 -82.87 -97.78
C ALA A 1126 -23.76 -84.13 -98.67
#